data_AF-A0A4P5VY49-F1
#
_entry.id   AF-A0A4P5VY49-F1
#
_cell.length_a   1.000
_cell.length_b   1.000
_cell.length_c   1.000
_cell.angle_alpha   90.00
_cell.angle_beta   90.00
_cell.angle_gamma   90.00
#
_symmetry.space_group_name_H-M   'P 1'
#
loop_
_entity.id
_entity.type
_entity.pdbx_description
1 polymer ?
#
loop_
_entity_poly.entity_id
_entity_poly.type
_entity_poly.pdbx_seq_one_letter_code
_entity_poly.pdbx_strand_id
1 'polypeptide(L)'
;MPSPIFVLGAPRSGTTLLRVMLAGHPQLFSPPEMVIAPFATMAERRKKLDERFWEKGGLRRTIMELRGCAVDEAKALEASLEPRTVPEVYAWLIEALGERILVDKCPHLSADPAAMDRLTRWFPDARYVWILRHPGSVTRSIENMPMAEVMLQGYAPDARDIWYFANKNVQNFLAGIPEGQKSMVRYEDMVTAPKATMERLCREIGLPYHEALENPYEGDRMREGPSGARAVGDPNMAGRGKIDPELASKWLEGFDPASVSPETHGLARELGYDLGALEAPPIATVSAAMTALWDTARRLEANMRMPADVDNLEGRRFLLRMISASVDLFVEEGDPDHPRFHHAEGPTRKMFADNPDADYWRAPIRLGEGRTYRLRGSVAPGTTYVGVLLYRKGGQVGAHRHDTTFLNANGTFDLTISTDPAASVVGEGDEIAVMVRQYFTNRWRQTPIELKIELVGGAAPSALEPRALARSLDRARRNLEVVFKRTLETWKMASAALLNRFISMEGAALFPTPDNTYLACWYRFGADQVMFVRGRIPRARYWSFCLYNAWMESLDYRQHRIALNHADVRVNPDGTYELCLAHRDPGHRNWVDTSGHLAGYALIRVLLAEEEVELPTIEVIYEREWAARKSGALMLGEEA
;
A
#
# COMPACT_ATOMS: atom_id res chain seq x y z
N MET A 1 -2.48 -57.46 -22.17
CA MET A 1 -1.44 -56.61 -21.56
C MET A 1 -2.11 -55.74 -20.50
N PRO A 2 -1.44 -55.41 -19.38
CA PRO A 2 -2.02 -54.52 -18.37
C PRO A 2 -2.34 -53.16 -18.99
N SER A 3 -3.56 -52.65 -18.76
CA SER A 3 -3.96 -51.33 -19.24
C SER A 3 -3.32 -50.24 -18.38
N PRO A 4 -2.84 -49.13 -18.99
CA PRO A 4 -2.19 -48.05 -18.25
C PRO A 4 -3.17 -47.28 -17.35
N ILE A 5 -2.60 -46.60 -16.36
CA ILE A 5 -3.28 -45.64 -15.51
C ILE A 5 -2.85 -44.24 -15.94
N PHE A 6 -3.79 -43.36 -16.24
CA PHE A 6 -3.52 -41.97 -16.58
C PHE A 6 -3.81 -41.05 -15.39
N VAL A 7 -2.83 -40.22 -15.01
CA VAL A 7 -3.03 -39.18 -13.98
C VAL A 7 -3.33 -37.86 -14.68
N LEU A 8 -4.57 -37.39 -14.51
CA LEU A 8 -5.11 -36.16 -15.09
C LEU A 8 -5.24 -35.08 -14.02
N GLY A 9 -5.05 -33.83 -14.39
CA GLY A 9 -5.31 -32.70 -13.49
C GLY A 9 -4.67 -31.43 -13.99
N ALA A 10 -5.19 -30.29 -13.50
CA ALA A 10 -4.61 -28.99 -13.80
C ALA A 10 -3.12 -28.94 -13.38
N PRO A 11 -2.29 -28.16 -14.09
CA PRO A 11 -0.93 -27.89 -13.64
C PRO A 11 -0.97 -27.29 -12.22
N ARG A 12 0.06 -27.58 -11.43
CA ARG A 12 0.19 -27.13 -10.02
C ARG A 12 -0.81 -27.75 -9.03
N SER A 13 -1.56 -28.78 -9.43
CA SER A 13 -2.45 -29.56 -8.55
C SER A 13 -1.75 -30.66 -7.74
N GLY A 14 -0.41 -30.73 -7.76
CA GLY A 14 0.34 -31.78 -7.07
C GLY A 14 0.46 -33.12 -7.83
N THR A 15 0.22 -33.10 -9.14
CA THR A 15 0.36 -34.27 -10.04
C THR A 15 1.74 -34.96 -9.93
N THR A 16 2.81 -34.18 -9.72
CA THR A 16 4.16 -34.72 -9.49
C THR A 16 4.30 -35.41 -8.14
N LEU A 17 3.66 -34.92 -7.07
CA LEU A 17 3.69 -35.60 -5.79
C LEU A 17 2.95 -36.95 -5.88
N LEU A 18 1.74 -36.94 -6.47
CA LEU A 18 0.94 -38.16 -6.66
C LEU A 18 1.67 -39.22 -7.47
N ARG A 19 2.31 -38.87 -8.60
CA ARG A 19 3.06 -39.85 -9.40
C ARG A 19 4.22 -40.47 -8.63
N VAL A 20 4.89 -39.71 -7.77
CA VAL A 20 6.02 -40.23 -6.97
C VAL A 20 5.53 -41.09 -5.80
N MET A 21 4.38 -40.77 -5.21
CA MET A 21 3.72 -41.66 -4.26
C MET A 21 3.41 -43.00 -4.95
N LEU A 22 2.75 -42.98 -6.12
CA LEU A 22 2.44 -44.16 -6.92
C LEU A 22 3.69 -44.95 -7.36
N ALA A 23 4.82 -44.28 -7.61
CA ALA A 23 6.10 -44.93 -7.93
C ALA A 23 6.64 -45.81 -6.80
N GLY A 24 6.14 -45.66 -5.57
CA GLY A 24 6.48 -46.53 -4.44
C GLY A 24 5.77 -47.89 -4.45
N HIS A 25 4.71 -48.06 -5.25
CA HIS A 25 3.95 -49.32 -5.28
C HIS A 25 4.65 -50.37 -6.16
N PRO A 26 4.89 -51.60 -5.67
CA PRO A 26 5.68 -52.61 -6.40
C PRO A 26 5.04 -53.06 -7.73
N GLN A 27 3.70 -52.98 -7.82
CA GLN A 27 2.98 -53.32 -9.06
C GLN A 27 2.81 -52.13 -10.03
N LEU A 28 3.32 -50.95 -9.69
CA LEU A 28 3.22 -49.76 -10.55
C LEU A 28 4.60 -49.35 -11.07
N PHE A 29 4.60 -48.75 -12.26
CA PHE A 29 5.75 -48.04 -12.80
C PHE A 29 5.32 -46.64 -13.19
N SER A 30 5.74 -45.64 -12.40
CA SER A 30 5.26 -44.26 -12.47
C SER A 30 6.41 -43.28 -12.77
N PRO A 31 6.82 -43.18 -14.05
CA PRO A 31 7.93 -42.33 -14.46
C PRO A 31 7.57 -40.83 -14.41
N PRO A 32 8.57 -39.94 -14.58
CA PRO A 32 8.33 -38.53 -14.86
C PRO A 32 7.52 -38.32 -16.16
N GLU A 33 7.05 -37.08 -16.37
CA GLU A 33 6.21 -36.71 -17.51
C GLU A 33 6.88 -37.08 -18.85
N MET A 34 6.39 -38.14 -19.50
CA MET A 34 6.92 -38.60 -20.79
C MET A 34 6.47 -37.72 -21.95
N VAL A 35 5.33 -37.05 -21.79
CA VAL A 35 4.69 -36.17 -22.77
C VAL A 35 4.51 -36.89 -24.12
N ILE A 36 3.99 -38.13 -24.09
CA ILE A 36 3.65 -38.91 -25.29
C ILE A 36 2.15 -38.94 -25.54
N ALA A 37 1.33 -39.04 -24.48
CA ALA A 37 -0.13 -39.10 -24.55
C ALA A 37 -0.81 -38.00 -25.40
N PRO A 38 -0.33 -36.73 -25.39
CA PRO A 38 -0.98 -35.66 -26.15
C PRO A 38 -0.85 -35.76 -27.68
N PHE A 39 -0.05 -36.67 -28.23
CA PHE A 39 0.27 -36.73 -29.66
C PHE A 39 -0.25 -38.02 -30.30
N ALA A 40 -0.48 -38.03 -31.61
CA ALA A 40 -0.81 -39.26 -32.34
C ALA A 40 0.47 -40.03 -32.76
N THR A 41 1.54 -39.29 -33.07
CA THR A 41 2.83 -39.87 -33.51
C THR A 41 4.02 -39.30 -32.73
N MET A 42 5.12 -40.06 -32.69
CA MET A 42 6.36 -39.59 -32.07
C MET A 42 7.03 -38.45 -32.86
N ALA A 43 6.78 -38.36 -34.17
CA ALA A 43 7.20 -37.23 -35.00
C ALA A 43 6.51 -35.92 -34.59
N GLU A 44 5.19 -35.94 -34.35
CA GLU A 44 4.45 -34.79 -33.82
C GLU A 44 5.00 -34.35 -32.45
N ARG A 45 5.22 -35.33 -31.56
CA ARG A 45 5.83 -35.09 -30.25
C ARG A 45 7.18 -34.42 -30.39
N ARG A 46 8.07 -34.96 -31.24
CA ARG A 46 9.42 -34.44 -31.43
C ARG A 46 9.38 -33.00 -31.91
N LYS A 47 8.59 -32.72 -32.95
CA LYS A 47 8.40 -31.37 -33.48
C LYS A 47 7.99 -30.39 -32.38
N LYS A 48 7.04 -30.76 -31.52
CA LYS A 48 6.59 -29.87 -30.45
C LYS A 48 7.61 -29.70 -29.33
N LEU A 49 8.30 -30.77 -28.96
CA LEU A 49 9.30 -30.72 -27.91
C LEU A 49 10.62 -30.09 -28.36
N ASP A 50 10.89 -29.98 -29.66
CA ASP A 50 12.01 -29.16 -30.16
C ASP A 50 11.82 -27.67 -29.82
N GLU A 51 10.58 -27.18 -29.80
CA GLU A 51 10.22 -25.84 -29.29
C GLU A 51 10.24 -25.81 -27.75
N ARG A 52 9.73 -26.87 -27.10
CA ARG A 52 9.62 -27.00 -25.63
C ARG A 52 10.67 -27.95 -25.06
N PHE A 53 11.95 -27.67 -25.33
CA PHE A 53 13.04 -28.61 -25.05
C PHE A 53 13.21 -28.98 -23.57
N TRP A 54 12.70 -28.15 -22.64
CA TRP A 54 12.71 -28.42 -21.21
C TRP A 54 11.77 -29.58 -20.78
N GLU A 55 10.87 -30.06 -21.64
CA GLU A 55 9.94 -31.16 -21.36
C GLU A 55 10.41 -32.52 -21.91
N LYS A 56 11.56 -32.58 -22.61
CA LYS A 56 12.07 -33.83 -23.24
C LYS A 56 12.50 -34.91 -22.25
N GLY A 57 12.75 -34.56 -21.00
CA GLY A 57 13.52 -35.41 -20.08
C GLY A 57 12.79 -36.67 -19.60
N GLY A 58 11.46 -36.69 -19.54
CA GLY A 58 10.75 -37.77 -18.85
C GLY A 58 10.82 -39.12 -19.56
N LEU A 59 10.56 -39.16 -20.87
CA LEU A 59 10.68 -40.40 -21.65
C LEU A 59 12.13 -40.93 -21.65
N ARG A 60 13.13 -40.03 -21.65
CA ARG A 60 14.54 -40.42 -21.51
C ARG A 60 14.81 -41.08 -20.17
N ARG A 61 14.33 -40.50 -19.06
CA ARG A 61 14.48 -41.10 -17.72
C ARG A 61 13.76 -42.45 -17.64
N THR A 62 12.59 -42.58 -18.26
CA THR A 62 11.87 -43.85 -18.39
C THR A 62 12.72 -44.91 -19.11
N ILE A 63 13.29 -44.57 -20.26
CA ILE A 63 14.13 -45.49 -21.03
C ILE A 63 15.35 -45.94 -20.21
N MET A 64 16.03 -45.01 -19.55
CA MET A 64 17.18 -45.31 -18.69
C MET A 64 16.80 -46.32 -17.60
N GLU A 65 15.66 -46.14 -16.94
CA GLU A 65 15.19 -47.03 -15.89
C GLU A 65 14.81 -48.42 -16.43
N LEU A 66 14.13 -48.47 -17.58
CA LEU A 66 13.68 -49.73 -18.18
C LEU A 66 14.82 -50.58 -18.74
N ARG A 67 15.87 -49.94 -19.25
CA ARG A 67 16.98 -50.62 -19.94
C ARG A 67 18.26 -50.70 -19.10
N GLY A 68 18.33 -49.99 -17.98
CA GLY A 68 19.57 -49.85 -17.22
C GLY A 68 20.70 -49.19 -18.03
N CYS A 69 20.35 -48.23 -18.89
CA CYS A 69 21.29 -47.63 -19.84
C CYS A 69 21.67 -46.18 -19.50
N ALA A 70 22.79 -45.72 -20.08
CA ALA A 70 23.27 -44.35 -19.92
C ALA A 70 22.41 -43.34 -20.73
N VAL A 71 22.55 -42.05 -20.39
CA VAL A 71 21.72 -40.98 -20.98
C VAL A 71 21.83 -40.88 -22.51
N ASP A 72 23.00 -41.13 -23.08
CA ASP A 72 23.21 -41.02 -24.54
C ASP A 72 22.62 -42.21 -25.30
N GLU A 73 22.67 -43.42 -24.72
CA GLU A 73 21.95 -44.58 -25.24
C GLU A 73 20.44 -44.35 -25.17
N ALA A 74 19.94 -43.77 -24.08
CA ALA A 74 18.53 -43.42 -23.94
C ALA A 74 18.07 -42.37 -24.97
N LYS A 75 18.90 -41.36 -25.27
CA LYS A 75 18.63 -40.38 -26.33
C LYS A 75 18.58 -41.03 -27.71
N ALA A 76 19.52 -41.93 -28.01
CA ALA A 76 19.56 -42.65 -29.28
C ALA A 76 18.31 -43.53 -29.44
N LEU A 77 17.91 -44.23 -28.37
CA LEU A 77 16.69 -45.03 -28.39
C LEU A 77 15.45 -44.14 -28.54
N GLU A 78 15.33 -43.05 -27.79
CA GLU A 78 14.22 -42.10 -27.94
C GLU A 78 14.09 -41.60 -29.39
N ALA A 79 15.21 -41.21 -30.01
CA ALA A 79 15.23 -40.76 -31.40
C ALA A 79 14.79 -41.87 -32.38
N SER A 80 15.15 -43.12 -32.13
CA SER A 80 14.73 -44.26 -32.97
C SER A 80 13.22 -44.54 -32.93
N LEU A 81 12.50 -43.99 -31.94
CA LEU A 81 11.04 -44.13 -31.83
C LEU A 81 10.28 -43.15 -32.73
N GLU A 82 10.95 -42.16 -33.35
CA GLU A 82 10.31 -41.11 -34.17
C GLU A 82 9.34 -41.63 -35.25
N PRO A 83 9.63 -42.73 -35.99
CA PRO A 83 8.72 -43.25 -37.01
C PRO A 83 7.46 -43.93 -36.45
N ARG A 84 7.38 -44.16 -35.14
CA ARG A 84 6.28 -44.91 -34.51
C ARG A 84 5.10 -44.01 -34.15
N THR A 85 3.93 -44.62 -34.14
CA THR A 85 2.72 -44.07 -33.53
C THR A 85 2.83 -44.13 -31.99
N VAL A 86 2.11 -43.26 -31.30
CA VAL A 86 2.09 -43.26 -29.83
C VAL A 86 1.57 -44.58 -29.23
N PRO A 87 0.52 -45.24 -29.78
CA PRO A 87 0.10 -46.58 -29.33
C PRO A 87 1.19 -47.64 -29.43
N GLU A 88 2.01 -47.63 -30.49
CA GLU A 88 3.13 -48.57 -30.64
C GLU A 88 4.23 -48.34 -29.59
N VAL A 89 4.46 -47.08 -29.19
CA VAL A 89 5.40 -46.76 -28.11
C VAL A 89 4.85 -47.17 -26.75
N TYR A 90 3.56 -46.98 -26.48
CA TYR A 90 2.94 -47.52 -25.26
C TYR A 90 3.00 -49.04 -25.22
N ALA A 91 2.71 -49.74 -26.32
CA ALA A 91 2.81 -51.19 -26.39
C ALA A 91 4.23 -51.66 -26.06
N TRP A 92 5.24 -50.98 -26.63
CA TRP A 92 6.65 -51.24 -26.32
C TRP A 92 7.00 -51.00 -24.84
N LEU A 93 6.51 -49.91 -24.24
CA LEU A 93 6.71 -49.62 -22.82
C LEU A 93 6.05 -50.69 -21.93
N ILE A 94 4.80 -51.06 -22.22
CA ILE A 94 4.04 -52.04 -21.43
C ILE A 94 4.67 -53.42 -21.53
N GLU A 95 5.13 -53.84 -22.72
CA GLU A 95 5.87 -55.09 -22.89
C GLU A 95 7.14 -55.13 -22.04
N ALA A 96 7.90 -54.02 -22.00
CA ALA A 96 9.12 -53.92 -21.19
C ALA A 96 8.86 -53.92 -19.67
N LEU A 97 7.63 -53.65 -19.23
CA LEU A 97 7.27 -53.57 -17.81
C LEU A 97 6.87 -54.92 -17.19
N GLY A 98 6.57 -55.93 -18.01
CA GLY A 98 6.08 -57.21 -17.55
C GLY A 98 4.73 -57.09 -16.85
N GLU A 99 4.66 -57.48 -15.58
CA GLU A 99 3.42 -57.44 -14.79
C GLU A 99 3.12 -56.07 -14.17
N ARG A 100 4.07 -55.12 -14.21
CA ARG A 100 3.85 -53.78 -13.65
C ARG A 100 2.95 -52.95 -14.55
N ILE A 101 2.07 -52.16 -13.93
CA ILE A 101 1.16 -51.26 -14.62
C ILE A 101 1.84 -49.90 -14.81
N LEU A 102 1.86 -49.42 -16.05
CA LEU A 102 2.35 -48.07 -16.37
C LEU A 102 1.39 -47.01 -15.81
N VAL A 103 1.94 -46.04 -15.07
CA VAL A 103 1.24 -44.81 -14.69
C VAL A 103 1.79 -43.66 -15.51
N ASP A 104 1.00 -43.13 -16.44
CA ASP A 104 1.37 -41.94 -17.21
C ASP A 104 0.72 -40.69 -16.63
N LYS A 105 1.52 -39.87 -15.95
CA LYS A 105 1.12 -38.55 -15.50
C LYS A 105 1.49 -37.54 -16.58
N CYS A 106 0.49 -36.86 -17.13
CA CYS A 106 0.68 -35.84 -18.15
C CYS A 106 -0.37 -34.71 -18.01
N PRO A 107 -0.07 -33.61 -17.30
CA PRO A 107 -1.01 -32.51 -17.11
C PRO A 107 -1.44 -31.86 -18.43
N HIS A 108 -0.67 -32.02 -19.52
CA HIS A 108 -1.03 -31.49 -20.84
C HIS A 108 -2.33 -32.07 -21.39
N LEU A 109 -2.72 -33.27 -20.93
CA LEU A 109 -4.00 -33.88 -21.31
C LEU A 109 -5.21 -33.03 -20.89
N SER A 110 -5.12 -32.29 -19.78
CA SER A 110 -6.24 -31.44 -19.36
C SER A 110 -6.46 -30.22 -20.26
N ALA A 111 -5.49 -29.87 -21.13
CA ALA A 111 -5.62 -28.81 -22.12
C ALA A 111 -6.05 -29.33 -23.50
N ASP A 112 -6.06 -30.65 -23.72
CA ASP A 112 -6.35 -31.27 -25.01
C ASP A 112 -7.43 -32.37 -24.88
N PRO A 113 -8.72 -32.00 -24.92
CA PRO A 113 -9.83 -32.96 -24.91
C PRO A 113 -9.72 -34.02 -26.00
N ALA A 114 -9.24 -33.65 -27.20
CA ALA A 114 -9.11 -34.57 -28.31
C ALA A 114 -8.02 -35.63 -28.06
N ALA A 115 -6.99 -35.30 -27.29
CA ALA A 115 -6.01 -36.28 -26.82
C ALA A 115 -6.63 -37.25 -25.80
N MET A 116 -7.40 -36.77 -24.82
CA MET A 116 -8.08 -37.64 -23.87
C MET A 116 -9.05 -38.62 -24.58
N ASP A 117 -9.79 -38.15 -25.59
CA ASP A 117 -10.68 -39.00 -26.41
C ASP A 117 -9.93 -40.02 -27.29
N ARG A 118 -8.64 -39.81 -27.56
CA ARG A 118 -7.80 -40.84 -28.21
C ARG A 118 -7.44 -41.95 -27.23
N LEU A 119 -7.23 -41.63 -25.95
CA LEU A 119 -6.84 -42.61 -24.93
C LEU A 119 -7.91 -43.69 -24.75
N THR A 120 -9.19 -43.35 -24.81
CA THR A 120 -10.29 -44.34 -24.69
C THR A 120 -10.34 -45.31 -25.86
N ARG A 121 -9.92 -44.87 -27.04
CA ARG A 121 -9.83 -45.72 -28.25
C ARG A 121 -8.60 -46.63 -28.21
N TRP A 122 -7.48 -46.13 -27.68
CA TRP A 122 -6.24 -46.90 -27.58
C TRP A 122 -6.26 -47.87 -26.41
N PHE A 123 -6.89 -47.49 -25.30
CA PHE A 123 -6.94 -48.24 -24.05
C PHE A 123 -8.37 -48.24 -23.46
N PRO A 124 -9.28 -49.09 -23.99
CA PRO A 124 -10.67 -49.17 -23.50
C PRO A 124 -10.79 -49.55 -22.02
N ASP A 125 -9.79 -50.25 -21.48
CA ASP A 125 -9.74 -50.70 -20.08
C ASP A 125 -8.77 -49.87 -19.21
N ALA A 126 -8.30 -48.72 -19.69
CA ALA A 126 -7.47 -47.82 -18.89
C ALA A 126 -8.21 -47.27 -17.68
N ARG A 127 -7.46 -46.93 -16.63
CA ARG A 127 -7.98 -46.22 -15.48
C ARG A 127 -7.50 -44.78 -15.48
N TYR A 128 -8.33 -43.87 -14.98
CA TYR A 128 -8.08 -42.43 -14.98
C TYR A 128 -8.16 -41.90 -13.55
N VAL A 129 -7.04 -41.38 -13.05
CA VAL A 129 -6.96 -40.77 -11.72
C VAL A 129 -6.94 -39.26 -11.91
N TRP A 130 -8.02 -38.59 -11.51
CA TRP A 130 -8.11 -37.14 -11.53
C TRP A 130 -7.63 -36.57 -10.20
N ILE A 131 -6.53 -35.83 -10.22
CA ILE A 131 -6.09 -35.03 -9.08
C ILE A 131 -6.65 -33.61 -9.18
N LEU A 132 -7.40 -33.24 -8.14
CA LEU A 132 -8.03 -31.94 -7.98
C LEU A 132 -7.37 -31.20 -6.81
N ARG A 133 -7.19 -29.88 -6.95
CA ARG A 133 -6.67 -29.01 -5.89
C ARG A 133 -7.50 -27.74 -5.84
N HIS A 134 -7.58 -27.10 -4.67
CA HIS A 134 -8.31 -25.86 -4.46
C HIS A 134 -7.90 -24.78 -5.49
N PRO A 135 -8.85 -24.06 -6.13
CA PRO A 135 -8.55 -23.05 -7.16
C PRO A 135 -7.56 -22.00 -6.64
N GLY A 136 -7.76 -21.48 -5.43
CA GLY A 136 -6.83 -20.50 -4.84
C GLY A 136 -5.39 -20.99 -4.69
N SER A 137 -5.18 -22.30 -4.47
CA SER A 137 -3.81 -22.87 -4.45
C SER A 137 -3.18 -22.89 -5.82
N VAL A 138 -3.96 -23.24 -6.85
CA VAL A 138 -3.46 -23.32 -8.22
C VAL A 138 -3.21 -21.92 -8.77
N THR A 139 -4.16 -21.00 -8.64
CA THR A 139 -4.03 -19.60 -9.07
C THR A 139 -2.80 -18.95 -8.45
N ARG A 140 -2.64 -19.01 -7.12
CA ARG A 140 -1.45 -18.44 -6.47
C ARG A 140 -0.15 -19.13 -6.86
N SER A 141 -0.16 -20.43 -7.08
CA SER A 141 1.06 -21.10 -7.55
C SER A 141 1.45 -20.65 -8.95
N ILE A 142 0.49 -20.32 -9.81
CA ILE A 142 0.73 -19.81 -11.17
C ILE A 142 1.21 -18.36 -11.11
N GLU A 143 0.59 -17.51 -10.28
CA GLU A 143 1.01 -16.10 -10.09
C GLU A 143 2.46 -15.99 -9.59
N ASN A 144 2.88 -16.92 -8.72
CA ASN A 144 4.25 -16.95 -8.20
C ASN A 144 5.23 -17.72 -9.08
N MET A 145 4.79 -18.25 -10.24
CA MET A 145 5.63 -19.02 -11.14
C MET A 145 6.29 -18.11 -12.18
N PRO A 146 7.63 -18.01 -12.20
CA PRO A 146 8.33 -17.27 -13.24
C PRO A 146 8.02 -17.86 -14.62
N MET A 147 7.74 -16.98 -15.60
CA MET A 147 7.42 -17.37 -16.98
C MET A 147 6.17 -18.26 -17.13
N ALA A 148 5.20 -18.16 -16.21
CA ALA A 148 3.94 -18.91 -16.27
C ALA A 148 3.22 -18.79 -17.63
N GLU A 149 3.17 -17.59 -18.22
CA GLU A 149 2.53 -17.33 -19.52
C GLU A 149 3.11 -18.19 -20.66
N VAL A 150 4.44 -18.36 -20.68
CA VAL A 150 5.12 -19.19 -21.69
C VAL A 150 4.99 -20.67 -21.37
N MET A 151 5.20 -21.05 -20.10
CA MET A 151 5.19 -22.46 -19.71
C MET A 151 3.81 -23.10 -19.78
N LEU A 152 2.75 -22.33 -19.51
CA LEU A 152 1.36 -22.81 -19.48
C LEU A 152 0.54 -22.32 -20.68
N GLN A 153 1.22 -21.86 -21.74
CA GLN A 153 0.56 -21.50 -22.99
C GLN A 153 -0.28 -22.67 -23.53
N GLY A 154 -1.53 -22.37 -23.91
CA GLY A 154 -2.47 -23.35 -24.49
C GLY A 154 -3.45 -23.97 -23.49
N TYR A 155 -3.28 -23.75 -22.19
CA TYR A 155 -4.23 -24.22 -21.18
C TYR A 155 -5.50 -23.37 -21.08
N ALA A 156 -5.36 -22.06 -21.21
CA ALA A 156 -6.46 -21.09 -21.16
C ALA A 156 -6.03 -19.77 -21.85
N PRO A 157 -6.97 -18.89 -22.22
CA PRO A 157 -6.67 -17.54 -22.73
C PRO A 157 -5.97 -16.64 -21.68
N ASP A 158 -6.39 -16.72 -20.42
CA ASP A 158 -5.75 -16.06 -19.27
C ASP A 158 -5.23 -17.12 -18.30
N ALA A 159 -4.02 -16.91 -17.76
CA ALA A 159 -3.40 -17.79 -16.78
C ALA A 159 -4.26 -18.02 -15.52
N ARG A 160 -5.10 -17.04 -15.16
CA ARG A 160 -6.03 -17.11 -14.02
C ARG A 160 -7.16 -18.11 -14.23
N ASP A 161 -7.54 -18.39 -15.48
CA ASP A 161 -8.62 -19.32 -15.82
C ASP A 161 -8.13 -20.76 -16.05
N ILE A 162 -6.82 -21.01 -15.99
CA ILE A 162 -6.22 -22.34 -16.20
C ILE A 162 -6.89 -23.40 -15.32
N TRP A 163 -7.15 -23.08 -14.05
CA TRP A 163 -7.81 -24.01 -13.15
C TRP A 163 -9.19 -24.44 -13.67
N TYR A 164 -9.98 -23.48 -14.14
CA TYR A 164 -11.33 -23.75 -14.66
C TYR A 164 -11.28 -24.60 -15.93
N PHE A 165 -10.56 -24.16 -16.97
CA PHE A 165 -10.52 -24.86 -18.25
C PHE A 165 -9.96 -26.28 -18.11
N ALA A 166 -8.84 -26.44 -17.39
CA ALA A 166 -8.24 -27.74 -17.20
C ALA A 166 -9.18 -28.72 -16.48
N ASN A 167 -9.78 -28.30 -15.37
CA ASN A 167 -10.68 -29.18 -14.61
C ASN A 167 -12.01 -29.41 -15.34
N LYS A 168 -12.52 -28.43 -16.10
CA LYS A 168 -13.75 -28.60 -16.88
C LYS A 168 -13.57 -29.61 -17.99
N ASN A 169 -12.44 -29.57 -18.70
CA ASN A 169 -12.09 -30.55 -19.73
C ASN A 169 -12.00 -31.97 -19.13
N VAL A 170 -11.33 -32.12 -17.99
CA VAL A 170 -11.21 -33.42 -17.30
C VAL A 170 -12.58 -33.90 -16.79
N GLN A 171 -13.40 -33.03 -16.20
CA GLN A 171 -14.76 -33.34 -15.75
C GLN A 171 -15.63 -33.83 -16.92
N ASN A 172 -15.61 -33.12 -18.05
CA ASN A 172 -16.37 -33.48 -19.25
C ASN A 172 -15.92 -34.82 -19.82
N PHE A 173 -14.61 -35.07 -19.89
CA PHE A 173 -14.05 -36.34 -20.33
C PHE A 173 -14.49 -37.49 -19.41
N LEU A 174 -14.32 -37.33 -18.10
CA LEU A 174 -14.65 -38.35 -17.10
C LEU A 174 -16.16 -38.63 -16.97
N ALA A 175 -17.02 -37.73 -17.45
CA ALA A 175 -18.46 -37.98 -17.52
C ALA A 175 -18.79 -39.16 -18.43
N GLY A 176 -17.98 -39.41 -19.47
CA GLY A 176 -18.12 -40.55 -20.38
C GLY A 176 -17.40 -41.83 -19.93
N ILE A 177 -16.63 -41.79 -18.84
CA ILE A 177 -15.83 -42.92 -18.36
C ILE A 177 -16.61 -43.74 -17.31
N PRO A 178 -16.62 -45.09 -17.39
CA PRO A 178 -17.25 -45.96 -16.40
C PRO A 178 -16.72 -45.71 -14.99
N GLU A 179 -17.59 -45.84 -13.98
CA GLU A 179 -17.22 -45.54 -12.57
C GLU A 179 -16.05 -46.39 -12.06
N GLY A 180 -15.98 -47.67 -12.45
CA GLY A 180 -14.88 -48.56 -12.09
C GLY A 180 -13.54 -48.27 -12.79
N GLN A 181 -13.50 -47.29 -13.71
CA GLN A 181 -12.30 -46.86 -14.42
C GLN A 181 -11.84 -45.45 -14.01
N LYS A 182 -12.52 -44.78 -13.08
CA LYS A 182 -12.14 -43.43 -12.66
C LYS A 182 -12.03 -43.31 -11.14
N SER A 183 -11.09 -42.48 -10.71
CA SER A 183 -10.84 -42.19 -9.29
C SER A 183 -10.51 -40.72 -9.15
N MET A 184 -10.88 -40.12 -8.01
CA MET A 184 -10.57 -38.72 -7.70
C MET A 184 -9.71 -38.61 -6.44
N VAL A 185 -8.63 -37.85 -6.55
CA VAL A 185 -7.74 -37.51 -5.44
C VAL A 185 -7.82 -36.01 -5.22
N ARG A 186 -8.24 -35.58 -4.03
CA ARG A 186 -8.03 -34.20 -3.59
C ARG A 186 -6.61 -34.06 -3.07
N TYR A 187 -5.90 -33.05 -3.55
CA TYR A 187 -4.54 -32.73 -3.12
C TYR A 187 -4.48 -32.52 -1.60
N GLU A 188 -5.49 -31.85 -1.06
CA GLU A 188 -5.64 -31.49 0.35
C GLU A 188 -5.70 -32.76 1.22
N ASP A 189 -6.54 -33.73 0.84
CA ASP A 189 -6.61 -35.05 1.50
C ASP A 189 -5.28 -35.80 1.36
N MET A 190 -4.67 -35.76 0.17
CA MET A 190 -3.41 -36.46 -0.12
C MET A 190 -2.25 -35.97 0.77
N VAL A 191 -2.22 -34.67 1.13
CA VAL A 191 -1.13 -34.14 1.97
C VAL A 191 -1.45 -34.11 3.46
N THR A 192 -2.74 -34.14 3.86
CA THR A 192 -3.17 -34.11 5.27
C THR A 192 -3.49 -35.50 5.82
N ALA A 193 -3.94 -36.42 4.97
CA ALA A 193 -4.26 -37.81 5.30
C ALA A 193 -3.75 -38.77 4.19
N PRO A 194 -2.41 -38.83 3.97
CA PRO A 194 -1.82 -39.58 2.86
C PRO A 194 -2.20 -41.06 2.86
N LYS A 195 -2.09 -41.74 4.00
CA LYS A 195 -2.46 -43.16 4.14
C LYS A 195 -3.89 -43.44 3.67
N ALA A 196 -4.86 -42.76 4.28
CA ALA A 196 -6.27 -42.97 3.98
C ALA A 196 -6.60 -42.65 2.51
N THR A 197 -5.96 -41.63 1.95
CA THR A 197 -6.11 -41.25 0.54
C THR A 197 -5.57 -42.33 -0.39
N MET A 198 -4.37 -42.86 -0.10
CA MET A 198 -3.74 -43.89 -0.93
C MET A 198 -4.40 -45.26 -0.77
N GLU A 199 -4.87 -45.64 0.41
CA GLU A 199 -5.69 -46.84 0.63
C GLU A 199 -7.00 -46.79 -0.19
N ARG A 200 -7.67 -45.63 -0.20
CA ARG A 200 -8.85 -45.41 -1.04
C ARG A 200 -8.50 -45.53 -2.52
N LEU A 201 -7.46 -44.84 -2.97
CA LEU A 201 -7.05 -44.85 -4.37
C LEU A 201 -6.70 -46.27 -4.83
N CYS A 202 -5.89 -47.01 -4.06
CA CYS A 202 -5.54 -48.41 -4.34
C CYS A 202 -6.78 -49.28 -4.52
N ARG A 203 -7.76 -49.17 -3.62
CA ARG A 203 -9.03 -49.91 -3.72
C ARG A 203 -9.79 -49.56 -5.00
N GLU A 204 -9.89 -48.28 -5.34
CA GLU A 204 -10.60 -47.82 -6.55
C GLU A 204 -9.90 -48.25 -7.85
N ILE A 205 -8.56 -48.29 -7.86
CA ILE A 205 -7.78 -48.80 -8.99
C ILE A 205 -7.51 -50.31 -8.90
N GLY A 206 -8.16 -51.05 -7.99
CA GLY A 206 -8.07 -52.51 -7.91
C GLY A 206 -6.69 -53.06 -7.55
N LEU A 207 -5.93 -52.37 -6.70
CA LEU A 207 -4.64 -52.80 -6.17
C LEU A 207 -4.69 -52.93 -4.64
N PRO A 208 -3.90 -53.85 -4.03
CA PRO A 208 -3.70 -53.83 -2.59
C PRO A 208 -2.98 -52.54 -2.17
N TYR A 209 -3.17 -52.14 -0.93
CA TYR A 209 -2.41 -51.03 -0.36
C TYR A 209 -0.93 -51.44 -0.14
N HIS A 210 0.00 -50.49 -0.28
CA HIS A 210 1.40 -50.66 0.05
C HIS A 210 1.95 -49.43 0.77
N GLU A 211 2.63 -49.62 1.92
CA GLU A 211 3.09 -48.53 2.80
C GLU A 211 4.05 -47.55 2.13
N ALA A 212 4.85 -48.01 1.17
CA ALA A 212 5.79 -47.14 0.44
C ALA A 212 5.09 -45.99 -0.33
N LEU A 213 3.77 -46.04 -0.52
CA LEU A 213 2.99 -44.94 -1.09
C LEU A 213 3.03 -43.67 -0.21
N GLU A 214 3.27 -43.80 1.10
CA GLU A 214 3.33 -42.68 2.06
C GLU A 214 4.69 -41.97 2.08
N ASN A 215 5.73 -42.61 1.55
CA ASN A 215 7.12 -42.15 1.69
C ASN A 215 7.75 -41.68 0.36
N PRO A 216 7.18 -40.70 -0.36
CA PRO A 216 7.62 -40.32 -1.71
C PRO A 216 9.07 -39.83 -1.79
N TYR A 217 9.72 -39.57 -0.66
CA TYR A 217 11.11 -39.09 -0.61
C TYR A 217 12.13 -40.19 -0.28
N GLU A 218 11.69 -41.43 -0.07
CA GLU A 218 12.56 -42.60 0.10
C GLU A 218 12.87 -43.26 -1.25
N GLY A 219 14.15 -43.56 -1.48
CA GLY A 219 14.65 -44.13 -2.74
C GLY A 219 14.70 -43.13 -3.90
N ASP A 220 15.12 -43.58 -5.09
CA ASP A 220 15.25 -42.72 -6.27
C ASP A 220 13.86 -42.28 -6.79
N ARG A 221 12.96 -43.24 -7.04
CA ARG A 221 11.60 -43.01 -7.61
C ARG A 221 11.62 -42.11 -8.86
N MET A 222 12.74 -42.07 -9.58
CA MET A 222 12.98 -41.18 -10.72
C MET A 222 12.66 -39.71 -10.38
N ARG A 223 12.98 -39.24 -9.18
CA ARG A 223 12.74 -37.84 -8.77
C ARG A 223 13.78 -36.89 -9.34
N GLU A 224 15.02 -37.37 -9.41
CA GLU A 224 16.15 -36.60 -9.90
C GLU A 224 16.38 -36.84 -11.39
N GLY A 225 16.90 -35.83 -12.08
CA GLY A 225 17.38 -35.97 -13.46
C GLY A 225 18.75 -36.68 -13.49
N PRO A 226 19.17 -37.22 -14.64
CA PRO A 226 20.56 -37.67 -14.80
C PRO A 226 21.54 -36.54 -14.49
N SER A 227 22.75 -36.88 -14.03
CA SER A 227 23.80 -35.90 -13.69
C SER A 227 23.97 -34.85 -14.79
N GLY A 228 23.76 -33.56 -14.45
CA GLY A 228 23.80 -32.43 -15.40
C GLY A 228 22.46 -32.05 -16.05
N ALA A 229 21.36 -32.75 -15.78
CA ALA A 229 20.03 -32.43 -16.29
C ALA A 229 19.09 -31.85 -15.21
N ARG A 230 18.22 -30.91 -15.59
CA ARG A 230 17.15 -30.40 -14.71
C ARG A 230 16.17 -31.53 -14.36
N ALA A 231 15.63 -31.52 -13.14
CA ALA A 231 14.57 -32.43 -12.73
C ALA A 231 13.34 -32.28 -13.64
N VAL A 232 12.72 -33.40 -14.01
CA VAL A 232 11.53 -33.43 -14.88
C VAL A 232 10.27 -33.43 -13.99
N GLY A 233 9.49 -32.36 -14.05
CA GLY A 233 8.28 -32.18 -13.25
C GLY A 233 8.31 -30.89 -12.42
N ASP A 234 7.83 -30.95 -11.17
CA ASP A 234 7.80 -29.77 -10.28
C ASP A 234 9.21 -29.51 -9.70
N PRO A 235 9.88 -28.39 -10.07
CA PRO A 235 11.24 -28.11 -9.59
C PRO A 235 11.31 -27.93 -8.07
N ASN A 236 10.20 -27.56 -7.44
CA ASN A 236 10.10 -27.40 -5.98
C ASN A 236 10.09 -28.72 -5.23
N MET A 237 9.89 -29.86 -5.91
CA MET A 237 9.85 -31.17 -5.26
C MET A 237 11.23 -31.63 -4.78
N ALA A 238 12.29 -31.32 -5.54
CA ALA A 238 13.65 -31.70 -5.17
C ALA A 238 14.14 -31.02 -3.88
N GLY A 239 13.59 -29.84 -3.55
CA GLY A 239 13.91 -29.12 -2.31
C GLY A 239 13.11 -29.57 -1.08
N ARG A 240 12.19 -30.54 -1.22
CA ARG A 240 11.33 -31.01 -0.12
C ARG A 240 11.78 -32.37 0.38
N GLY A 241 11.71 -32.59 1.69
CA GLY A 241 12.10 -33.84 2.34
C GLY A 241 10.94 -34.65 2.93
N LYS A 242 9.71 -34.12 2.91
CA LYS A 242 8.51 -34.78 3.45
C LYS A 242 7.24 -34.29 2.75
N ILE A 243 6.14 -35.02 2.92
CA ILE A 243 4.80 -34.54 2.55
C ILE A 243 4.49 -33.35 3.48
N ASP A 244 4.10 -32.23 2.88
CA ASP A 244 3.89 -30.97 3.58
C ASP A 244 2.39 -30.63 3.63
N PRO A 245 1.72 -30.84 4.78
CA PRO A 245 0.29 -30.60 4.93
C PRO A 245 -0.07 -29.11 4.86
N GLU A 246 0.86 -28.18 5.17
CA GLU A 246 0.58 -26.73 5.16
C GLU A 246 0.22 -26.22 3.77
N LEU A 247 0.66 -26.91 2.72
CA LEU A 247 0.36 -26.56 1.34
C LEU A 247 -1.11 -26.79 0.94
N ALA A 248 -1.90 -27.47 1.77
CA ALA A 248 -3.34 -27.58 1.59
C ALA A 248 -4.05 -26.25 1.88
N SER A 249 -3.53 -25.44 2.80
CA SER A 249 -4.16 -24.22 3.30
C SER A 249 -3.37 -22.93 3.01
N LYS A 250 -2.11 -23.02 2.58
CA LYS A 250 -1.23 -21.86 2.29
C LYS A 250 -1.87 -20.79 1.39
N TRP A 251 -2.79 -21.18 0.52
CA TRP A 251 -3.49 -20.25 -0.35
C TRP A 251 -4.33 -19.21 0.41
N LEU A 252 -4.82 -19.53 1.62
CA LEU A 252 -5.55 -18.61 2.50
C LEU A 252 -4.77 -17.32 2.79
N GLU A 253 -3.44 -17.37 2.75
CA GLU A 253 -2.56 -16.22 2.99
C GLU A 253 -2.47 -15.27 1.78
N GLY A 254 -3.58 -14.68 1.35
CA GLY A 254 -3.57 -13.66 0.29
C GLY A 254 -4.23 -14.06 -1.03
N PHE A 255 -4.96 -15.18 -1.10
CA PHE A 255 -5.88 -15.44 -2.22
C PHE A 255 -7.19 -14.67 -2.04
N ASP A 256 -7.50 -13.77 -2.96
CA ASP A 256 -8.80 -13.08 -2.99
C ASP A 256 -9.82 -13.88 -3.82
N PRO A 257 -10.92 -14.40 -3.24
CA PRO A 257 -11.96 -15.09 -4.01
C PRO A 257 -12.58 -14.24 -5.12
N ALA A 258 -12.56 -12.91 -5.01
CA ALA A 258 -13.07 -12.03 -6.06
C ALA A 258 -12.13 -11.94 -7.29
N SER A 259 -10.91 -12.44 -7.18
CA SER A 259 -9.91 -12.42 -8.27
C SER A 259 -10.14 -13.47 -9.36
N VAL A 260 -11.00 -14.47 -9.12
CA VAL A 260 -11.31 -15.54 -10.08
C VAL A 260 -12.70 -15.37 -10.72
N SER A 261 -12.85 -15.90 -11.93
CA SER A 261 -14.06 -15.78 -12.75
C SER A 261 -15.31 -16.42 -12.12
N PRO A 262 -16.53 -15.93 -12.42
CA PRO A 262 -17.78 -16.56 -12.00
C PRO A 262 -17.88 -18.05 -12.40
N GLU A 263 -17.31 -18.42 -13.54
CA GLU A 263 -17.19 -19.79 -14.03
C GLU A 263 -16.32 -20.64 -13.12
N THR A 264 -15.19 -20.09 -12.64
CA THR A 264 -14.34 -20.72 -11.62
C THR A 264 -15.11 -20.94 -10.32
N HIS A 265 -15.87 -19.93 -9.86
CA HIS A 265 -16.74 -20.07 -8.68
C HIS A 265 -17.78 -21.18 -8.84
N GLY A 266 -18.43 -21.25 -10.00
CA GLY A 266 -19.43 -22.27 -10.33
C GLY A 266 -18.84 -23.68 -10.26
N LEU A 267 -17.77 -23.93 -11.01
CA LEU A 267 -17.12 -25.24 -11.03
C LEU A 267 -16.48 -25.61 -9.68
N ALA A 268 -15.89 -24.64 -8.97
CA ALA A 268 -15.37 -24.88 -7.62
C ALA A 268 -16.46 -25.41 -6.69
N ARG A 269 -17.63 -24.78 -6.67
CA ARG A 269 -18.76 -25.22 -5.86
C ARG A 269 -19.24 -26.62 -6.25
N GLU A 270 -19.39 -26.90 -7.54
CA GLU A 270 -19.73 -28.24 -8.06
C GLU A 270 -18.74 -29.32 -7.58
N LEU A 271 -17.46 -28.97 -7.52
CA LEU A 271 -16.37 -29.86 -7.09
C LEU A 271 -16.08 -29.80 -5.58
N GLY A 272 -16.98 -29.21 -4.78
CA GLY A 272 -16.91 -29.22 -3.32
C GLY A 272 -16.01 -28.16 -2.69
N TYR A 273 -15.65 -27.10 -3.42
CA TYR A 273 -14.97 -25.92 -2.89
C TYR A 273 -15.90 -24.71 -2.88
N ASP A 274 -16.36 -24.29 -1.70
CA ASP A 274 -17.17 -23.08 -1.56
C ASP A 274 -16.29 -21.85 -1.34
N LEU A 275 -15.99 -21.14 -2.44
CA LEU A 275 -15.19 -19.92 -2.39
C LEU A 275 -15.93 -18.74 -1.73
N GLY A 276 -17.25 -18.79 -1.67
CA GLY A 276 -18.09 -17.75 -1.05
C GLY A 276 -18.17 -17.86 0.47
N ALA A 277 -17.86 -19.04 1.02
CA ALA A 277 -17.79 -19.27 2.46
C ALA A 277 -16.47 -18.77 3.10
N LEU A 278 -15.52 -18.34 2.27
CA LEU A 278 -14.20 -17.90 2.71
C LEU A 278 -14.21 -16.40 3.02
N GLU A 279 -13.75 -16.01 4.21
CA GLU A 279 -13.44 -14.61 4.44
C GLU A 279 -12.26 -14.20 3.53
N ALA A 280 -12.41 -13.06 2.84
CA ALA A 280 -11.29 -12.48 2.09
C ALA A 280 -10.09 -12.30 3.03
N PRO A 281 -8.85 -12.58 2.56
CA PRO A 281 -7.67 -12.42 3.37
C PRO A 281 -7.63 -10.99 3.93
N PRO A 282 -7.33 -10.79 5.23
CA PRO A 282 -7.31 -9.46 5.82
C PRO A 282 -6.44 -8.46 5.05
N ILE A 283 -5.38 -8.93 4.37
CA ILE A 283 -4.51 -8.10 3.53
C ILE A 283 -5.21 -7.46 2.32
N ALA A 284 -6.24 -8.09 1.73
CA ALA A 284 -6.98 -7.53 0.60
C ALA A 284 -7.66 -6.19 0.97
N THR A 285 -8.09 -6.05 2.23
CA THR A 285 -8.68 -4.80 2.73
C THR A 285 -7.67 -3.65 2.78
N VAL A 286 -6.40 -3.95 3.06
CA VAL A 286 -5.30 -2.97 3.06
C VAL A 286 -5.00 -2.54 1.63
N SER A 287 -4.87 -3.49 0.70
CA SER A 287 -4.63 -3.21 -0.71
C SER A 287 -5.74 -2.33 -1.31
N ALA A 288 -7.01 -2.61 -1.00
CA ALA A 288 -8.13 -1.78 -1.43
C ALA A 288 -8.06 -0.36 -0.86
N ALA A 289 -7.74 -0.20 0.43
CA ALA A 289 -7.60 1.11 1.07
C ALA A 289 -6.44 1.93 0.48
N MET A 290 -5.31 1.28 0.17
CA MET A 290 -4.18 1.93 -0.50
C MET A 290 -4.56 2.41 -1.91
N THR A 291 -5.20 1.56 -2.71
CA THR A 291 -5.70 1.94 -4.04
C THR A 291 -6.62 3.16 -3.97
N ALA A 292 -7.56 3.17 -3.02
CA ALA A 292 -8.48 4.29 -2.83
C ALA A 292 -7.76 5.60 -2.44
N LEU A 293 -6.68 5.53 -1.64
CA LEU A 293 -5.84 6.68 -1.33
C LEU A 293 -5.15 7.22 -2.60
N TRP A 294 -4.57 6.34 -3.42
CA TRP A 294 -3.91 6.74 -4.67
C TRP A 294 -4.88 7.33 -5.69
N ASP A 295 -6.04 6.72 -5.86
CA ASP A 295 -7.07 7.22 -6.77
C ASP A 295 -7.57 8.60 -6.32
N THR A 296 -7.69 8.82 -5.00
CA THR A 296 -8.03 10.14 -4.45
C THR A 296 -6.96 11.16 -4.78
N ALA A 297 -5.68 10.84 -4.56
CA ALA A 297 -4.57 11.74 -4.87
C ALA A 297 -4.53 12.11 -6.37
N ARG A 298 -4.64 11.11 -7.27
CA ARG A 298 -4.70 11.34 -8.73
C ARG A 298 -5.86 12.24 -9.12
N ARG A 299 -7.04 12.03 -8.54
CA ARG A 299 -8.23 12.86 -8.78
C ARG A 299 -8.03 14.29 -8.30
N LEU A 300 -7.43 14.51 -7.12
CA LEU A 300 -7.17 15.85 -6.59
C LEU A 300 -6.16 16.60 -7.47
N GLU A 301 -5.09 15.94 -7.90
CA GLU A 301 -4.12 16.52 -8.83
C GLU A 301 -4.78 16.89 -10.18
N ALA A 302 -5.55 15.96 -10.77
CA ALA A 302 -6.18 16.17 -12.07
C ALA A 302 -7.14 17.38 -12.09
N ASN A 303 -7.81 17.64 -10.97
CA ASN A 303 -8.76 18.75 -10.80
C ASN A 303 -8.12 20.05 -10.32
N MET A 304 -6.82 20.05 -10.04
CA MET A 304 -6.09 21.24 -9.63
C MET A 304 -5.95 22.20 -10.82
N ARG A 305 -6.56 23.38 -10.70
CA ARG A 305 -6.53 24.44 -11.71
C ARG A 305 -6.36 25.79 -11.03
N MET A 306 -5.11 26.24 -10.94
CA MET A 306 -4.78 27.58 -10.43
C MET A 306 -4.53 28.57 -11.58
N PRO A 307 -4.71 29.89 -11.37
CA PRO A 307 -4.51 30.88 -12.43
C PRO A 307 -3.04 31.11 -12.81
N ALA A 308 -2.10 30.95 -11.86
CA ALA A 308 -0.67 31.13 -12.09
C ALA A 308 0.06 29.78 -12.12
N ASP A 309 1.13 29.70 -12.92
CA ASP A 309 1.95 28.48 -13.04
C ASP A 309 2.65 28.14 -11.72
N VAL A 310 3.15 29.14 -10.99
CA VAL A 310 3.77 28.94 -9.67
C VAL A 310 2.77 28.36 -8.67
N ASP A 311 1.53 28.86 -8.65
CA ASP A 311 0.48 28.32 -7.77
C ASP A 311 0.14 26.87 -8.15
N ASN A 312 0.09 26.53 -9.44
CA ASN A 312 -0.13 25.13 -9.88
C ASN A 312 1.04 24.21 -9.51
N LEU A 313 2.28 24.70 -9.62
CA LEU A 313 3.48 23.97 -9.24
C LEU A 313 3.49 23.70 -7.73
N GLU A 314 3.27 24.75 -6.94
CA GLU A 314 3.23 24.63 -5.49
C GLU A 314 2.04 23.80 -5.01
N GLY A 315 0.93 23.78 -5.74
CA GLY A 315 -0.20 22.90 -5.41
C GLY A 315 0.12 21.43 -5.48
N ARG A 316 0.95 21.01 -6.45
CA ARG A 316 1.45 19.62 -6.51
C ARG A 316 2.37 19.31 -5.34
N ARG A 317 3.21 20.27 -4.95
CA ARG A 317 4.06 20.14 -3.76
C ARG A 317 3.21 20.08 -2.48
N PHE A 318 2.17 20.89 -2.38
CA PHE A 318 1.19 20.88 -1.29
C PHE A 318 0.48 19.53 -1.21
N LEU A 319 0.04 18.97 -2.34
CA LEU A 319 -0.57 17.63 -2.39
C LEU A 319 0.36 16.56 -1.82
N LEU A 320 1.64 16.55 -2.21
CA LEU A 320 2.63 15.62 -1.66
C LEU A 320 2.82 15.80 -0.15
N ARG A 321 2.89 17.04 0.32
CA ARG A 321 2.97 17.37 1.75
C ARG A 321 1.73 16.88 2.51
N MET A 322 0.54 17.02 1.93
CA MET A 322 -0.72 16.60 2.58
C MET A 322 -0.91 15.09 2.57
N ILE A 323 -0.39 14.38 1.57
CA ILE A 323 -0.32 12.91 1.59
C ILE A 323 0.56 12.47 2.77
N SER A 324 1.78 13.01 2.85
CA SER A 324 2.72 12.70 3.94
C SER A 324 2.11 13.04 5.30
N ALA A 325 1.54 14.23 5.47
CA ALA A 325 0.89 14.64 6.72
C ALA A 325 -0.29 13.72 7.09
N SER A 326 -1.13 13.34 6.13
CA SER A 326 -2.27 12.47 6.41
C SER A 326 -1.84 11.04 6.77
N VAL A 327 -0.77 10.51 6.18
CA VAL A 327 -0.22 9.21 6.57
C VAL A 327 0.32 9.29 8.00
N ASP A 328 1.17 10.26 8.31
CA ASP A 328 1.71 10.44 9.65
C ASP A 328 0.59 10.60 10.70
N LEU A 329 -0.39 11.45 10.46
CA LEU A 329 -1.44 11.76 11.44
C LEU A 329 -2.37 10.59 11.78
N PHE A 330 -2.60 9.68 10.83
CA PHE A 330 -3.65 8.65 10.96
C PHE A 330 -3.14 7.22 10.91
N VAL A 331 -1.95 6.98 10.36
CA VAL A 331 -1.29 5.67 10.27
C VAL A 331 -0.21 5.53 11.33
N GLU A 332 0.78 6.44 11.33
CA GLU A 332 1.95 6.33 12.23
C GLU A 332 1.65 6.84 13.65
N GLU A 333 1.10 8.04 13.75
CA GLU A 333 0.88 8.77 15.00
C GLU A 333 -0.60 8.85 15.37
N GLY A 334 -1.37 7.89 14.87
CA GLY A 334 -2.83 7.84 14.99
C GLY A 334 -3.36 7.03 16.19
N ASP A 335 -2.47 6.46 17.01
CA ASP A 335 -2.84 5.58 18.13
C ASP A 335 -3.09 6.38 19.43
N PRO A 336 -4.35 6.56 19.87
CA PRO A 336 -4.65 7.25 21.13
C PRO A 336 -4.29 6.41 22.37
N ASP A 337 -4.01 5.11 22.23
CA ASP A 337 -3.62 4.25 23.35
C ASP A 337 -2.14 4.43 23.71
N HIS A 338 -1.32 4.81 22.73
CA HIS A 338 0.11 5.10 22.88
C HIS A 338 0.46 6.48 22.30
N PRO A 339 -0.14 7.56 22.85
CA PRO A 339 -0.02 8.89 22.27
C PRO A 339 1.43 9.39 22.35
N ARG A 340 1.88 10.05 21.28
CA ARG A 340 3.19 10.71 21.23
C ARG A 340 3.06 12.06 20.55
N PHE A 341 3.89 13.00 21.00
CA PHE A 341 3.98 14.30 20.36
C PHE A 341 4.86 14.23 19.12
N HIS A 342 4.34 14.77 18.04
CA HIS A 342 5.04 15.00 16.79
C HIS A 342 4.71 16.40 16.27
N HIS A 343 5.57 16.93 15.41
CA HIS A 343 5.28 18.18 14.72
C HIS A 343 4.18 17.96 13.67
N ALA A 344 3.03 18.61 13.87
CA ALA A 344 1.96 18.65 12.86
C ALA A 344 2.36 19.53 11.66
N GLU A 345 3.09 20.60 11.93
CA GLU A 345 3.57 21.59 10.97
C GLU A 345 5.05 21.88 11.22
N GLY A 346 5.76 22.28 10.16
CA GLY A 346 7.18 22.59 10.21
C GLY A 346 7.71 23.12 8.88
N PRO A 347 9.03 23.26 8.72
CA PRO A 347 9.62 23.94 7.55
C PRO A 347 9.32 23.26 6.21
N THR A 348 9.00 21.97 6.21
CA THR A 348 8.70 21.17 5.02
C THR A 348 7.26 20.64 4.98
N ARG A 349 6.47 20.86 6.02
CA ARG A 349 5.06 20.44 6.14
C ARG A 349 4.24 21.63 6.61
N LYS A 350 3.56 22.27 5.66
CA LYS A 350 2.91 23.58 5.83
C LYS A 350 1.45 23.49 5.43
N MET A 351 0.57 24.12 6.19
CA MET A 351 -0.86 24.17 5.93
C MET A 351 -1.52 25.25 6.79
N PHE A 352 -2.74 25.66 6.41
CA PHE A 352 -3.63 26.50 7.23
C PHE A 352 -3.02 27.81 7.75
N ALA A 353 -2.14 28.40 6.95
CA ALA A 353 -1.31 29.51 7.35
C ALA A 353 -0.48 29.17 8.61
N ASP A 354 0.50 28.28 8.43
CA ASP A 354 1.49 27.96 9.45
C ASP A 354 2.24 29.22 9.90
N ASN A 355 2.54 29.36 11.19
CA ASN A 355 3.36 30.47 11.68
C ASN A 355 4.84 30.06 11.65
N PRO A 356 5.71 30.74 10.87
CA PRO A 356 7.15 30.51 10.89
C PRO A 356 7.82 30.71 12.24
N ASP A 357 7.13 31.29 13.22
CA ASP A 357 7.63 31.52 14.57
C ASP A 357 6.92 30.64 15.61
N ALA A 358 6.26 29.56 15.19
CA ALA A 358 5.64 28.62 16.11
C ALA A 358 5.96 27.16 15.81
N ASP A 359 6.01 26.38 16.89
CA ASP A 359 6.01 24.93 16.84
C ASP A 359 4.61 24.40 17.19
N TYR A 360 4.19 23.37 16.47
CA TYR A 360 2.87 22.77 16.54
C TYR A 360 2.99 21.29 16.92
N TRP A 361 3.02 21.02 18.23
CA TRP A 361 3.11 19.66 18.75
C TRP A 361 1.75 19.03 18.87
N ARG A 362 1.51 17.93 18.19
CA ARG A 362 0.24 17.21 18.21
C ARG A 362 0.41 15.81 18.76
N ALA A 363 -0.56 15.36 19.55
CA ALA A 363 -0.70 13.95 19.93
C ALA A 363 -2.16 13.50 19.79
N PRO A 364 -2.42 12.25 19.34
CA PRO A 364 -3.77 11.72 19.27
C PRO A 364 -4.32 11.51 20.67
N ILE A 365 -5.61 11.80 20.88
CA ILE A 365 -6.34 11.41 22.09
C ILE A 365 -7.74 10.96 21.71
N ARG A 366 -8.40 10.27 22.63
CA ARG A 366 -9.83 9.97 22.61
C ARG A 366 -10.34 10.05 24.04
N LEU A 367 -11.15 11.07 24.34
CA LEU A 367 -11.64 11.32 25.71
C LEU A 367 -12.94 10.58 26.04
N GLY A 368 -13.68 10.12 25.03
CA GLY A 368 -14.84 9.25 25.24
C GLY A 368 -14.51 8.01 26.06
N GLU A 369 -15.54 7.41 26.68
CA GLU A 369 -15.44 6.20 27.52
C GLU A 369 -14.62 6.39 28.81
N GLY A 370 -14.54 7.61 29.35
CA GLY A 370 -13.90 7.89 30.64
C GLY A 370 -12.37 7.86 30.61
N ARG A 371 -11.77 7.92 29.42
CA ARG A 371 -10.32 7.92 29.25
C ARG A 371 -9.70 9.22 29.74
N THR A 372 -8.59 9.10 30.45
CA THR A 372 -7.83 10.23 30.98
C THR A 372 -6.39 10.18 30.49
N TYR A 373 -5.84 11.32 30.09
CA TYR A 373 -4.46 11.47 29.65
C TYR A 373 -3.71 12.38 30.62
N ARG A 374 -2.42 12.11 30.81
CA ARG A 374 -1.53 12.95 31.61
C ARG A 374 -0.51 13.62 30.69
N LEU A 375 -0.52 14.94 30.69
CA LEU A 375 0.34 15.80 29.89
C LEU A 375 1.33 16.51 30.83
N ARG A 376 2.63 16.28 30.63
CA ARG A 376 3.71 16.89 31.40
C ARG A 376 4.65 17.65 30.49
N GLY A 377 5.23 18.73 30.99
CA GLY A 377 6.26 19.45 30.24
C GLY A 377 7.03 20.48 31.04
N SER A 378 8.07 21.02 30.40
CA SER A 378 8.92 22.09 30.91
C SER A 378 9.10 23.17 29.85
N VAL A 379 8.91 24.41 30.25
CA VAL A 379 9.00 25.60 29.40
C VAL A 379 10.23 26.40 29.82
N ALA A 380 11.12 26.65 28.86
CA ALA A 380 12.34 27.40 29.12
C ALA A 380 12.03 28.88 29.45
N PRO A 381 12.82 29.52 30.35
CA PRO A 381 12.71 30.96 30.60
C PRO A 381 12.84 31.78 29.31
N GLY A 382 12.03 32.84 29.20
CA GLY A 382 12.00 33.68 28.00
C GLY A 382 11.23 33.09 26.81
N THR A 383 10.51 31.98 27.00
CA THR A 383 9.50 31.52 26.02
C THR A 383 8.39 32.56 25.89
N THR A 384 8.02 32.90 24.65
CA THR A 384 7.06 33.97 24.38
C THR A 384 5.63 33.57 24.73
N TYR A 385 5.22 32.35 24.36
CA TYR A 385 3.91 31.83 24.66
C TYR A 385 3.88 30.31 24.54
N VAL A 386 3.11 29.64 25.41
CA VAL A 386 2.70 28.25 25.24
C VAL A 386 1.19 28.11 25.40
N GLY A 387 0.53 27.44 24.45
CA GLY A 387 -0.90 27.12 24.51
C GLY A 387 -1.15 25.62 24.41
N VAL A 388 -2.14 25.11 25.16
CA VAL A 388 -2.65 23.74 25.09
C VAL A 388 -4.08 23.79 24.58
N LEU A 389 -4.37 23.05 23.50
CA LEU A 389 -5.65 23.08 22.80
C LEU A 389 -6.15 21.66 22.57
N LEU A 390 -7.43 21.43 22.86
CA LEU A 390 -8.10 20.19 22.47
C LEU A 390 -8.77 20.36 21.11
N TYR A 391 -8.52 19.41 20.22
CA TYR A 391 -9.11 19.37 18.89
C TYR A 391 -10.19 18.30 18.85
N ARG A 392 -11.38 18.70 18.45
CA ARG A 392 -12.57 17.85 18.28
C ARG A 392 -12.72 17.40 16.84
N LYS A 393 -13.67 16.50 16.60
CA LYS A 393 -14.02 16.04 15.24
C LYS A 393 -14.32 17.23 14.31
N GLY A 394 -13.98 17.09 13.03
CA GLY A 394 -14.09 18.19 12.05
C GLY A 394 -13.06 19.30 12.23
N GLY A 395 -12.14 19.15 13.19
CA GLY A 395 -11.09 20.12 13.52
C GLY A 395 -11.63 21.38 14.19
N GLN A 396 -12.70 21.24 14.98
CA GLN A 396 -13.15 22.30 15.88
C GLN A 396 -12.18 22.39 17.08
N VAL A 397 -11.90 23.61 17.52
CA VAL A 397 -11.12 23.85 18.75
C VAL A 397 -12.09 23.77 19.93
N GLY A 398 -11.81 22.84 20.85
CA GLY A 398 -12.51 22.68 22.12
C GLY A 398 -11.83 23.47 23.24
N ALA A 399 -11.66 22.84 24.41
CA ALA A 399 -11.02 23.48 25.54
C ALA A 399 -9.59 23.95 25.23
N HIS A 400 -9.25 25.11 25.77
CA HIS A 400 -7.93 25.74 25.60
C HIS A 400 -7.45 26.37 26.92
N ARG A 401 -6.12 26.36 27.08
CA ARG A 401 -5.37 26.98 28.17
C ARG A 401 -4.08 27.57 27.62
N HIS A 402 -3.55 28.60 28.27
CA HIS A 402 -2.22 29.14 27.98
C HIS A 402 -1.36 29.23 29.24
N ASP A 403 -0.05 29.27 29.05
CA ASP A 403 1.02 29.19 30.05
C ASP A 403 0.75 29.86 31.40
N THR A 404 0.20 31.09 31.42
CA THR A 404 -0.08 31.82 32.67
C THR A 404 -1.15 31.16 33.54
N THR A 405 -1.90 30.20 33.01
CA THR A 405 -2.97 29.50 33.72
C THR A 405 -2.54 28.15 34.28
N PHE A 406 -1.43 27.59 33.82
CA PHE A 406 -1.05 26.21 34.14
C PHE A 406 0.42 26.00 34.51
N LEU A 407 1.31 26.96 34.23
CA LEU A 407 2.71 26.85 34.64
C LEU A 407 2.87 27.16 36.13
N ASN A 408 3.69 26.35 36.78
CA ASN A 408 4.16 26.66 38.13
C ASN A 408 5.39 27.60 38.09
N ALA A 409 5.84 28.02 39.28
CA ALA A 409 6.96 28.94 39.44
C ALA A 409 8.31 28.43 38.87
N ASN A 410 8.46 27.12 38.67
CA ASN A 410 9.66 26.50 38.12
C ASN A 410 9.57 26.28 36.60
N GLY A 411 8.52 26.79 35.94
CA GLY A 411 8.34 26.63 34.49
C GLY A 411 7.96 25.21 34.07
N THR A 412 7.36 24.41 34.95
CA THR A 412 6.88 23.06 34.61
C THR A 412 5.36 22.96 34.78
N PHE A 413 4.77 21.91 34.19
CA PHE A 413 3.35 21.61 34.33
C PHE A 413 3.07 20.12 34.29
N ASP A 414 1.95 19.74 34.93
CA ASP A 414 1.42 18.39 34.98
C ASP A 414 -0.10 18.49 34.95
N LEU A 415 -0.69 18.16 33.80
CA LEU A 415 -2.10 18.38 33.50
C LEU A 415 -2.80 17.06 33.21
N THR A 416 -3.98 16.90 33.78
CA THR A 416 -4.91 15.83 33.38
C THR A 416 -5.86 16.34 32.32
N ILE A 417 -6.06 15.54 31.27
CA ILE A 417 -7.00 15.78 30.18
C ILE A 417 -8.06 14.68 30.22
N SER A 418 -9.32 15.03 30.45
CA SER A 418 -10.42 14.07 30.63
C SER A 418 -11.79 14.74 30.38
N THR A 419 -12.87 13.96 30.36
CA THR A 419 -14.24 14.49 30.49
C THR A 419 -14.65 14.67 31.96
N ASP A 420 -13.83 14.24 32.92
CA ASP A 420 -14.06 14.50 34.34
C ASP A 420 -13.95 16.01 34.65
N PRO A 421 -14.99 16.64 35.24
CA PRO A 421 -14.95 18.04 35.65
C PRO A 421 -13.79 18.42 36.59
N ALA A 422 -13.19 17.45 37.28
CA ALA A 422 -12.04 17.66 38.15
C ALA A 422 -10.69 17.69 37.40
N ALA A 423 -10.66 17.40 36.10
CA ALA A 423 -9.43 17.42 35.30
C ALA A 423 -8.89 18.84 35.06
N SER A 424 -7.59 18.97 34.82
CA SER A 424 -6.96 20.26 34.53
C SER A 424 -7.47 20.89 33.22
N VAL A 425 -7.71 20.04 32.20
CA VAL A 425 -8.29 20.42 30.91
C VAL A 425 -9.47 19.48 30.63
N VAL A 426 -10.68 20.02 30.72
CA VAL A 426 -11.92 19.26 30.57
C VAL A 426 -12.38 19.30 29.11
N GLY A 427 -12.54 18.13 28.49
CA GLY A 427 -13.08 17.98 27.14
C GLY A 427 -14.57 17.59 27.11
N GLU A 428 -15.14 17.63 25.90
CA GLU A 428 -16.55 17.32 25.60
C GLU A 428 -16.78 15.82 25.26
N GLY A 429 -15.71 15.06 25.06
CA GLY A 429 -15.73 13.60 24.85
C GLY A 429 -15.52 13.15 23.40
N ASP A 430 -15.55 14.07 22.42
CA ASP A 430 -15.31 13.80 21.01
C ASP A 430 -13.97 14.34 20.49
N GLU A 431 -13.06 14.72 21.40
CA GLU A 431 -11.69 15.11 21.10
C GLU A 431 -10.92 13.99 20.41
N ILE A 432 -10.14 14.39 19.40
CA ILE A 432 -9.32 13.51 18.56
C ILE A 432 -7.82 13.79 18.72
N ALA A 433 -7.45 14.96 19.26
CA ALA A 433 -6.06 15.34 19.47
C ALA A 433 -5.91 16.43 20.53
N VAL A 434 -4.74 16.46 21.15
CA VAL A 434 -4.23 17.66 21.84
C VAL A 434 -3.14 18.29 20.99
N MET A 435 -3.17 19.62 20.90
CA MET A 435 -2.17 20.44 20.23
C MET A 435 -1.51 21.35 21.29
N VAL A 436 -0.20 21.35 21.35
CA VAL A 436 0.60 22.29 22.12
C VAL A 436 1.33 23.21 21.16
N ARG A 437 1.15 24.52 21.33
CA ARG A 437 1.77 25.54 20.49
C ARG A 437 2.78 26.34 21.29
N GLN A 438 4.01 26.43 20.82
CA GLN A 438 5.02 27.32 21.38
C GLN A 438 5.33 28.41 20.36
N TYR A 439 5.36 29.67 20.80
CA TYR A 439 5.76 30.80 19.95
C TYR A 439 7.16 31.29 20.33
N PHE A 440 7.86 31.78 19.32
CA PHE A 440 9.21 32.30 19.41
C PHE A 440 9.25 33.73 18.86
N THR A 441 10.10 34.57 19.44
CA THR A 441 10.55 35.82 18.80
C THR A 441 11.85 35.60 18.00
N ASN A 442 12.63 34.58 18.39
CA ASN A 442 13.77 34.08 17.61
C ASN A 442 13.90 32.57 17.78
N ARG A 443 13.29 31.82 16.86
CA ARG A 443 13.23 30.35 16.94
C ARG A 443 14.57 29.65 16.80
N TRP A 444 15.59 30.34 16.29
CA TRP A 444 16.93 29.78 16.12
C TRP A 444 17.77 29.88 17.41
N ARG A 445 17.28 30.61 18.41
CA ARG A 445 17.99 30.85 19.67
C ARG A 445 17.23 30.39 20.90
N GLN A 446 15.90 30.49 20.88
CA GLN A 446 15.05 30.09 21.99
C GLN A 446 14.88 28.57 22.03
N THR A 447 14.89 28.00 23.24
CA THR A 447 14.80 26.56 23.47
C THR A 447 13.38 26.05 23.24
N PRO A 448 13.18 24.98 22.47
CA PRO A 448 11.89 24.31 22.34
C PRO A 448 11.38 23.74 23.67
N ILE A 449 10.06 23.66 23.81
CA ILE A 449 9.37 23.05 24.94
C ILE A 449 9.63 21.53 25.00
N GLU A 450 9.81 21.01 26.21
CA GLU A 450 9.84 19.56 26.44
C GLU A 450 8.46 19.05 26.82
N LEU A 451 7.99 17.98 26.16
CA LEU A 451 6.63 17.47 26.32
C LEU A 451 6.60 15.95 26.46
N LYS A 452 5.70 15.47 27.32
CA LYS A 452 5.35 14.06 27.45
C LYS A 452 3.84 13.91 27.61
N ILE A 453 3.27 12.94 26.92
CA ILE A 453 1.87 12.54 27.09
C ILE A 453 1.78 11.03 27.29
N GLU A 454 0.84 10.59 28.12
CA GLU A 454 0.53 9.17 28.32
C GLU A 454 -0.96 8.98 28.65
N LEU A 455 -1.52 7.84 28.25
CA LEU A 455 -2.82 7.39 28.71
C LEU A 455 -2.71 6.93 30.16
N VAL A 456 -3.53 7.47 31.06
CA VAL A 456 -3.57 7.03 32.47
C VAL A 456 -4.13 5.61 32.53
N GLY A 457 -3.42 4.72 33.22
CA GLY A 457 -3.71 3.28 33.25
C GLY A 457 -3.01 2.48 32.15
N GLY A 458 -2.52 3.15 31.10
CA GLY A 458 -1.82 2.54 29.98
C GLY A 458 -2.71 1.63 29.12
N ALA A 459 -2.10 1.06 28.08
CA ALA A 459 -2.68 0.04 27.22
C ALA A 459 -1.61 -0.99 26.86
N ALA A 460 -2.02 -2.21 26.55
CA ALA A 460 -1.09 -3.20 26.01
C ALA A 460 -0.79 -2.85 24.54
N PRO A 461 0.47 -2.97 24.08
CA PRO A 461 0.80 -2.81 22.67
C PRO A 461 -0.03 -3.75 21.81
N SER A 462 -0.66 -3.23 20.77
CA SER A 462 -1.38 -4.05 19.80
C SER A 462 -0.46 -4.43 18.63
N ALA A 463 -0.61 -5.64 18.11
CA ALA A 463 0.06 -6.03 16.87
C ALA A 463 -0.58 -5.31 15.68
N LEU A 464 0.19 -5.14 14.60
CA LEU A 464 -0.34 -4.57 13.36
C LEU A 464 -1.44 -5.48 12.79
N GLU A 465 -2.67 -4.94 12.73
CA GLU A 465 -3.85 -5.67 12.27
C GLU A 465 -4.35 -5.10 10.92
N PRO A 466 -4.54 -5.93 9.88
CA PRO A 466 -4.87 -5.43 8.54
C PRO A 466 -6.14 -4.58 8.44
N ARG A 467 -7.24 -4.95 9.11
CA ARG A 467 -8.49 -4.16 9.09
C ARG A 467 -8.30 -2.82 9.81
N ALA A 468 -7.50 -2.77 10.88
CA ALA A 468 -7.14 -1.54 11.58
C ALA A 468 -6.31 -0.61 10.69
N LEU A 469 -5.28 -1.14 10.01
CA LEU A 469 -4.49 -0.39 9.05
C LEU A 469 -5.34 0.14 7.89
N ALA A 470 -6.24 -0.68 7.34
CA ALA A 470 -7.18 -0.24 6.30
C ALA A 470 -8.08 0.92 6.76
N ARG A 471 -8.59 0.88 8.01
CA ARG A 471 -9.34 2.01 8.60
C ARG A 471 -8.48 3.26 8.76
N SER A 472 -7.21 3.11 9.15
CA SER A 472 -6.25 4.22 9.26
C SER A 472 -5.97 4.88 7.92
N LEU A 473 -5.74 4.07 6.87
CA LEU A 473 -5.56 4.55 5.49
C LEU A 473 -6.79 5.29 4.98
N ASP A 474 -8.00 4.79 5.26
CA ASP A 474 -9.24 5.47 4.86
C ASP A 474 -9.45 6.80 5.62
N ARG A 475 -9.03 6.90 6.89
CA ARG A 475 -8.98 8.20 7.60
C ARG A 475 -7.98 9.16 6.95
N ALA A 476 -6.78 8.69 6.61
CA ALA A 476 -5.78 9.49 5.90
C ALA A 476 -6.33 10.01 4.56
N ARG A 477 -6.97 9.14 3.78
CA ARG A 477 -7.61 9.49 2.50
C ARG A 477 -8.69 10.57 2.67
N ARG A 478 -9.60 10.40 3.64
CA ARG A 478 -10.64 11.41 3.91
C ARG A 478 -10.05 12.74 4.35
N ASN A 479 -9.03 12.72 5.22
CA ASN A 479 -8.36 13.93 5.64
C ASN A 479 -7.72 14.67 4.46
N LEU A 480 -6.98 13.96 3.62
CA LEU A 480 -6.37 14.51 2.40
C LEU A 480 -7.40 15.24 1.54
N GLU A 481 -8.55 14.60 1.28
CA GLU A 481 -9.63 15.20 0.48
C GLU A 481 -10.22 16.45 1.15
N VAL A 482 -10.50 16.40 2.45
CA VAL A 482 -11.07 17.52 3.20
C VAL A 482 -10.12 18.70 3.24
N VAL A 483 -8.85 18.48 3.58
CA VAL A 483 -7.83 19.54 3.67
C VAL A 483 -7.66 20.21 2.32
N PHE A 484 -7.47 19.41 1.26
CA PHE A 484 -7.23 19.94 -0.08
C PHE A 484 -8.41 20.78 -0.59
N LYS A 485 -9.64 20.27 -0.44
CA LYS A 485 -10.86 20.97 -0.84
C LYS A 485 -11.04 22.28 -0.08
N ARG A 486 -10.88 22.26 1.26
CA ARG A 486 -11.02 23.42 2.12
C ARG A 486 -10.01 24.53 1.79
N THR A 487 -8.75 24.17 1.52
CA THR A 487 -7.72 25.13 1.11
C THR A 487 -8.10 25.81 -0.20
N LEU A 488 -8.55 25.05 -1.20
CA LEU A 488 -8.94 25.60 -2.50
C LEU A 488 -10.17 26.52 -2.39
N GLU A 489 -11.17 26.15 -1.58
CA GLU A 489 -12.34 26.99 -1.31
C GLU A 489 -11.95 28.30 -0.60
N THR A 490 -11.05 28.23 0.38
CA THR A 490 -10.53 29.40 1.09
C THR A 490 -9.78 30.33 0.15
N TRP A 491 -9.00 29.78 -0.79
CA TRP A 491 -8.33 30.56 -1.84
C TRP A 491 -9.31 31.28 -2.76
N LYS A 492 -10.35 30.60 -3.26
CA LYS A 492 -11.37 31.22 -4.13
C LYS A 492 -12.04 32.41 -3.45
N MET A 493 -12.41 32.25 -2.17
CA MET A 493 -13.04 33.31 -1.39
C MET A 493 -12.09 34.47 -1.13
N ALA A 494 -10.88 34.19 -0.61
CA ALA A 494 -9.94 35.23 -0.22
C ALA A 494 -9.40 36.04 -1.41
N SER A 495 -9.06 35.37 -2.51
CA SER A 495 -8.54 36.05 -3.71
C SER A 495 -9.57 36.98 -4.38
N ALA A 496 -10.87 36.75 -4.16
CA ALA A 496 -11.94 37.61 -4.63
C ALA A 496 -12.28 38.74 -3.65
N ALA A 497 -12.29 38.46 -2.34
CA ALA A 497 -12.82 39.39 -1.33
C ALA A 497 -11.77 40.30 -0.67
N LEU A 498 -10.49 39.87 -0.64
CA LEU A 498 -9.43 40.48 0.18
C LEU A 498 -8.33 41.17 -0.63
N LEU A 499 -8.58 41.47 -1.89
CA LEU A 499 -7.58 42.02 -2.80
C LEU A 499 -7.03 43.36 -2.27
N ASN A 500 -5.73 43.39 -1.92
CA ASN A 500 -4.99 44.56 -1.46
C ASN A 500 -5.67 45.35 -0.32
N ARG A 501 -6.38 44.66 0.57
CA ARG A 501 -7.02 45.26 1.74
C ARG A 501 -7.00 44.27 2.89
N PHE A 502 -6.54 44.73 4.05
CA PHE A 502 -6.63 43.96 5.28
C PHE A 502 -8.05 43.97 5.84
N ILE A 503 -8.51 42.80 6.28
CA ILE A 503 -9.70 42.66 7.11
C ILE A 503 -9.36 41.87 8.37
N SER A 504 -10.12 42.10 9.44
CA SER A 504 -10.14 41.17 10.57
C SER A 504 -10.87 39.90 10.15
N MET A 505 -10.27 38.73 10.41
CA MET A 505 -10.84 37.44 10.07
C MET A 505 -11.20 36.65 11.32
N GLU A 506 -12.36 35.99 11.27
CA GLU A 506 -12.69 34.92 12.20
C GLU A 506 -11.76 33.73 11.93
N GLY A 507 -10.83 33.47 12.84
CA GLY A 507 -9.69 32.57 12.61
C GLY A 507 -10.06 31.10 12.44
N ALA A 508 -11.33 30.70 12.58
CA ALA A 508 -11.78 29.29 12.55
C ALA A 508 -11.30 28.53 11.30
N ALA A 509 -11.18 29.20 10.16
CA ALA A 509 -10.64 28.66 8.91
C ALA A 509 -9.16 28.23 9.03
N LEU A 510 -8.41 28.81 9.96
CA LEU A 510 -6.98 28.60 10.23
C LEU A 510 -6.71 27.61 11.37
N PHE A 511 -7.75 26.97 11.93
CA PHE A 511 -7.63 26.16 13.15
C PHE A 511 -6.90 26.92 14.27
N PRO A 512 -7.41 28.10 14.64
CA PRO A 512 -6.62 29.15 15.27
C PRO A 512 -6.26 28.79 16.71
N THR A 513 -5.31 29.52 17.28
CA THR A 513 -5.28 29.63 18.75
C THR A 513 -6.32 30.67 19.12
N PRO A 514 -7.28 30.38 20.03
CA PRO A 514 -8.30 31.34 20.42
C PRO A 514 -7.75 32.70 20.86
N ASP A 515 -6.52 32.73 21.37
CA ASP A 515 -5.79 33.93 21.80
C ASP A 515 -5.31 34.84 20.65
N ASN A 516 -5.42 34.43 19.39
CA ASN A 516 -4.97 35.23 18.25
C ASN A 516 -6.11 36.03 17.63
N THR A 517 -5.84 37.31 17.37
CA THR A 517 -6.52 38.10 16.35
C THR A 517 -5.74 38.00 15.03
N TYR A 518 -6.46 37.79 13.92
CA TYR A 518 -5.88 37.66 12.59
C TYR A 518 -6.36 38.78 11.68
N LEU A 519 -5.43 39.49 11.06
CA LEU A 519 -5.73 40.38 9.94
C LEU A 519 -5.19 39.76 8.67
N ALA A 520 -6.02 39.60 7.64
CA ALA A 520 -5.62 38.97 6.40
C ALA A 520 -5.84 39.88 5.20
N CYS A 521 -4.94 39.75 4.23
CA CYS A 521 -5.01 40.38 2.93
C CYS A 521 -4.63 39.36 1.86
N TRP A 522 -5.29 39.40 0.71
CA TRP A 522 -4.77 38.79 -0.51
C TRP A 522 -4.01 39.87 -1.29
N TYR A 523 -2.68 39.87 -1.23
CA TYR A 523 -1.88 40.88 -1.91
C TYR A 523 -1.74 40.54 -3.40
N ARG A 524 -1.62 41.57 -4.24
CA ARG A 524 -1.23 41.48 -5.66
C ARG A 524 -0.60 42.78 -6.14
N PHE A 525 0.56 42.69 -6.78
CA PHE A 525 1.22 43.82 -7.46
C PHE A 525 2.11 43.33 -8.61
N GLY A 526 2.51 44.23 -9.51
CA GLY A 526 3.34 43.94 -10.68
C GLY A 526 4.80 43.63 -10.35
N ALA A 527 5.51 43.03 -11.29
CA ALA A 527 6.93 42.66 -11.12
C ALA A 527 7.88 43.86 -11.03
N ASP A 528 7.44 45.04 -11.47
CA ASP A 528 8.13 46.32 -11.40
C ASP A 528 7.54 47.24 -10.31
N GLN A 529 6.77 46.68 -9.39
CA GLN A 529 6.12 47.39 -8.30
C GLN A 529 6.61 46.87 -6.94
N VAL A 530 6.48 47.74 -5.93
CA VAL A 530 6.67 47.41 -4.52
C VAL A 530 5.40 47.77 -3.76
N MET A 531 5.09 46.98 -2.74
CA MET A 531 3.93 47.21 -1.89
C MET A 531 4.37 47.61 -0.48
N PHE A 532 3.83 48.72 0.02
CA PHE A 532 4.02 49.15 1.40
C PHE A 532 2.81 48.80 2.24
N VAL A 533 3.05 48.28 3.45
CA VAL A 533 2.03 48.03 4.47
C VAL A 533 2.35 48.88 5.68
N ARG A 534 1.43 49.76 6.08
CA ARG A 534 1.63 50.72 7.19
C ARG A 534 0.59 50.56 8.26
N GLY A 535 1.01 50.59 9.52
CA GLY A 535 0.10 50.53 10.66
C GLY A 535 0.83 50.79 11.96
N ARG A 536 0.18 50.45 13.08
CA ARG A 536 0.72 50.53 14.44
C ARG A 536 0.81 49.12 15.02
N ILE A 537 1.88 48.80 15.73
CA ILE A 537 1.95 47.53 16.48
C ILE A 537 1.16 47.75 17.79
N PRO A 538 0.08 46.98 18.05
CA PRO A 538 -0.67 47.10 19.30
C PRO A 538 0.13 46.52 20.48
N ARG A 539 -0.19 46.94 21.70
CA ARG A 539 0.23 46.25 22.92
C ARG A 539 -0.36 44.84 22.93
N ALA A 540 0.50 43.84 22.82
CA ALA A 540 0.15 42.44 22.76
C ALA A 540 1.33 41.58 23.22
N ARG A 541 1.07 40.31 23.54
CA ARG A 541 2.14 39.36 23.89
C ARG A 541 3.04 39.03 22.70
N TYR A 542 2.45 38.97 21.51
CA TYR A 542 3.19 38.72 20.28
C TYR A 542 2.47 39.35 19.08
N TRP A 543 3.23 39.95 18.18
CA TRP A 543 2.78 40.42 16.88
C TRP A 543 3.71 39.91 15.78
N SER A 544 3.15 39.57 14.60
CA SER A 544 3.92 39.25 13.39
C SER A 544 3.17 39.52 12.10
N PHE A 545 3.94 39.71 11.02
CA PHE A 545 3.50 39.72 9.62
C PHE A 545 4.15 38.55 8.87
N CYS A 546 3.41 37.81 8.05
CA CYS A 546 3.94 36.70 7.26
C CYS A 546 3.26 36.59 5.88
N LEU A 547 4.04 36.19 4.88
CA LEU A 547 3.56 35.87 3.52
C LEU A 547 3.30 34.39 3.31
N TYR A 548 2.27 34.09 2.51
CA TYR A 548 1.85 32.74 2.15
C TYR A 548 1.53 32.65 0.66
N ASN A 549 1.70 31.46 0.10
CA ASN A 549 1.26 31.13 -1.25
C ASN A 549 -0.27 30.90 -1.32
N ALA A 550 -0.77 30.61 -2.52
CA ALA A 550 -2.19 30.32 -2.76
C ALA A 550 -2.73 29.10 -1.98
N TRP A 551 -1.85 28.23 -1.48
CA TRP A 551 -2.18 27.02 -0.72
C TRP A 551 -2.12 27.24 0.80
N MET A 552 -2.01 28.50 1.23
CA MET A 552 -1.90 28.89 2.63
C MET A 552 -0.67 28.27 3.32
N GLU A 553 0.38 28.01 2.55
CA GLU A 553 1.68 27.61 3.08
C GLU A 553 2.54 28.86 3.21
N SER A 554 3.19 29.04 4.37
CA SER A 554 4.18 30.11 4.49
C SER A 554 5.23 29.93 3.39
N LEU A 555 5.70 31.04 2.84
CA LEU A 555 6.83 30.98 1.91
C LEU A 555 8.08 30.40 2.61
N ASP A 556 9.14 30.06 1.88
CA ASP A 556 10.27 29.33 2.46
C ASP A 556 11.14 30.19 3.39
N TYR A 557 10.71 30.29 4.66
CA TYR A 557 11.38 31.03 5.74
C TYR A 557 12.78 30.51 6.11
N ARG A 558 13.23 29.40 5.53
CA ARG A 558 14.61 28.92 5.72
C ARG A 558 15.60 29.67 4.82
N GLN A 559 15.12 30.19 3.69
CA GLN A 559 15.94 30.80 2.64
C GLN A 559 15.58 32.27 2.41
N HIS A 560 14.34 32.65 2.71
CA HIS A 560 13.79 33.97 2.41
C HIS A 560 13.22 34.63 3.67
N ARG A 561 13.34 35.96 3.75
CA ARG A 561 12.79 36.76 4.86
C ARG A 561 11.32 37.06 4.60
N ILE A 562 10.47 36.06 4.80
CA ILE A 562 9.04 36.09 4.44
C ILE A 562 8.10 36.44 5.61
N ALA A 563 8.66 36.50 6.81
CA ALA A 563 7.96 36.87 8.03
C ALA A 563 8.82 37.81 8.88
N LEU A 564 8.16 38.67 9.65
CA LEU A 564 8.75 39.55 10.65
C LEU A 564 7.85 39.54 11.88
N ASN A 565 8.45 39.42 13.06
CA ASN A 565 7.73 39.64 14.31
C ASN A 565 8.15 40.97 14.97
N HIS A 566 7.50 41.31 16.07
CA HIS A 566 7.74 42.56 16.81
C HIS A 566 9.18 42.72 17.34
N ALA A 567 9.98 41.66 17.42
CA ALA A 567 11.40 41.75 17.73
C ALA A 567 12.27 42.09 16.50
N ASP A 568 11.77 41.84 15.28
CA ASP A 568 12.48 42.11 14.02
C ASP A 568 12.16 43.48 13.44
N VAL A 569 10.90 43.93 13.56
CA VAL A 569 10.41 45.15 12.91
C VAL A 569 11.01 46.39 13.56
N ARG A 570 11.58 47.26 12.72
CA ARG A 570 11.95 48.61 13.15
C ARG A 570 10.72 49.50 13.09
N VAL A 571 10.28 49.98 14.25
CA VAL A 571 9.19 50.95 14.39
C VAL A 571 9.70 52.39 14.45
N ASN A 572 8.84 53.32 14.06
CA ASN A 572 9.02 54.75 14.25
C ASN A 572 8.84 55.14 15.72
N PRO A 573 9.31 56.33 16.15
CA PRO A 573 9.16 56.78 17.54
C PRO A 573 7.72 56.85 18.05
N ASP A 574 6.74 57.01 17.16
CA ASP A 574 5.31 57.04 17.47
C ASP A 574 4.67 55.64 17.57
N GLY A 575 5.45 54.57 17.35
CA GLY A 575 5.00 53.18 17.38
C GLY A 575 4.43 52.66 16.06
N THR A 576 4.47 53.46 14.99
CA THR A 576 4.06 53.03 13.66
C THR A 576 5.15 52.21 12.96
N TYR A 577 4.76 51.37 12.00
CA TYR A 577 5.67 50.61 11.14
C TYR A 577 5.33 50.83 9.67
N GLU A 578 6.35 50.64 8.84
CA GLU A 578 6.22 50.49 7.39
C GLU A 578 6.94 49.19 7.01
N LEU A 579 6.23 48.27 6.36
CA LEU A 579 6.80 47.08 5.74
C LEU A 579 6.89 47.30 4.24
N CYS A 580 7.92 46.76 3.59
CA CYS A 580 8.09 46.82 2.14
C CYS A 580 8.11 45.40 1.58
N LEU A 581 7.10 45.04 0.80
CA LEU A 581 7.02 43.76 0.10
C LEU A 581 7.59 43.95 -1.30
N ALA A 582 8.61 43.17 -1.63
CA ALA A 582 9.27 43.22 -2.92
C ALA A 582 9.93 41.87 -3.26
N HIS A 583 10.06 41.58 -4.55
CA HIS A 583 10.71 40.35 -5.02
C HIS A 583 12.24 40.38 -4.84
N ARG A 584 12.85 41.56 -4.94
CA ARG A 584 14.28 41.78 -4.75
C ARG A 584 14.48 42.74 -3.59
N ASP A 585 15.63 42.65 -2.91
CA ASP A 585 15.95 43.54 -1.80
C ASP A 585 15.84 45.00 -2.26
N PRO A 586 14.81 45.74 -1.80
CA PRO A 586 14.60 47.11 -2.20
C PRO A 586 15.47 48.05 -1.35
N GLY A 587 16.38 47.52 -0.52
CA GLY A 587 17.18 48.20 0.50
C GLY A 587 16.35 48.85 1.59
N HIS A 588 15.22 48.24 1.96
CA HIS A 588 14.32 48.70 3.02
C HIS A 588 14.52 47.86 4.28
N ARG A 589 14.59 48.47 5.47
CA ARG A 589 14.95 47.75 6.71
C ARG A 589 13.95 46.65 7.07
N ASN A 590 12.66 46.93 6.89
CA ASN A 590 11.56 46.01 7.12
C ASN A 590 11.10 45.36 5.79
N TRP A 591 12.06 45.00 4.93
CA TRP A 591 11.76 44.27 3.71
C TRP A 591 11.24 42.86 4.03
N VAL A 592 10.19 42.46 3.33
CA VAL A 592 9.63 41.11 3.30
C VAL A 592 9.72 40.57 1.87
N ASP A 593 10.46 39.49 1.71
CA ASP A 593 10.75 38.87 0.41
C ASP A 593 9.53 38.09 -0.10
N THR A 594 9.00 38.43 -1.27
CA THR A 594 7.88 37.69 -1.87
C THR A 594 8.29 36.35 -2.50
N SER A 595 9.59 36.03 -2.53
CA SER A 595 10.14 34.77 -3.05
C SER A 595 9.65 34.43 -4.47
N GLY A 596 9.48 35.45 -5.32
CA GLY A 596 9.01 35.29 -6.70
C GLY A 596 7.49 35.32 -6.87
N HIS A 597 6.72 35.50 -5.79
CA HIS A 597 5.27 35.59 -5.85
C HIS A 597 4.82 37.04 -6.07
N LEU A 598 3.95 37.24 -7.05
CA LEU A 598 3.29 38.53 -7.31
C LEU A 598 1.91 38.62 -6.64
N ALA A 599 1.42 37.51 -6.09
CA ALA A 599 0.19 37.44 -5.33
C ALA A 599 0.24 36.30 -4.30
N GLY A 600 -0.53 36.45 -3.22
CA GLY A 600 -0.61 35.47 -2.14
C GLY A 600 -1.34 36.04 -0.93
N TYR A 601 -1.28 35.34 0.20
CA TYR A 601 -1.78 35.92 1.45
C TYR A 601 -0.69 36.69 2.17
N ALA A 602 -1.08 37.79 2.79
CA ALA A 602 -0.35 38.42 3.88
C ALA A 602 -1.21 38.32 5.14
N LEU A 603 -0.63 37.83 6.23
CA LEU A 603 -1.33 37.66 7.50
C LEU A 603 -0.59 38.36 8.62
N ILE A 604 -1.32 39.17 9.37
CA ILE A 604 -0.89 39.71 10.65
C ILE A 604 -1.52 38.88 11.76
N ARG A 605 -0.70 38.44 12.71
CA ARG A 605 -1.14 37.76 13.93
C ARG A 605 -0.86 38.66 15.12
N VAL A 606 -1.86 38.81 15.98
CA VAL A 606 -1.74 39.51 17.26
C VAL A 606 -2.22 38.58 18.36
N LEU A 607 -1.32 38.15 19.23
CA LEU A 607 -1.60 37.19 20.29
C LEU A 607 -1.79 37.93 21.61
N LEU A 608 -2.94 37.71 22.26
CA LEU A 608 -3.33 38.35 23.52
C LEU A 608 -3.18 39.89 23.44
N ALA A 609 -3.92 40.51 22.52
CA ALA A 609 -3.98 41.96 22.39
C ALA A 609 -4.61 42.59 23.64
N GLU A 610 -4.00 43.66 24.15
CA GLU A 610 -4.50 44.45 25.28
C GLU A 610 -5.30 45.69 24.83
N GLU A 611 -5.36 45.91 23.53
CA GLU A 611 -6.06 47.03 22.89
C GLU A 611 -6.65 46.62 21.54
N GLU A 612 -7.52 47.45 20.98
CA GLU A 612 -8.12 47.21 19.66
C GLU A 612 -7.04 47.18 18.57
N VAL A 613 -7.14 46.19 17.67
CA VAL A 613 -6.16 46.01 16.59
C VAL A 613 -6.61 46.80 15.37
N GLU A 614 -5.91 47.90 15.09
CA GLU A 614 -6.16 48.74 13.91
C GLU A 614 -5.77 48.03 12.60
N LEU A 615 -6.57 48.24 11.55
CA LEU A 615 -6.27 47.72 10.21
C LEU A 615 -5.14 48.53 9.56
N PRO A 616 -4.09 47.88 9.02
CA PRO A 616 -3.07 48.59 8.28
C PRO A 616 -3.57 49.04 6.90
N THR A 617 -2.89 50.04 6.35
CA THR A 617 -3.11 50.55 5.00
C THR A 617 -2.07 50.01 4.02
N ILE A 618 -2.44 49.99 2.73
CA ILE A 618 -1.59 49.49 1.65
C ILE A 618 -1.36 50.61 0.62
N GLU A 619 -0.13 50.76 0.16
CA GLU A 619 0.25 51.59 -1.00
C GLU A 619 1.06 50.74 -1.97
N VAL A 620 0.78 50.83 -3.28
CA VAL A 620 1.57 50.17 -4.31
C VAL A 620 2.16 51.24 -5.23
N ILE A 621 3.48 51.22 -5.41
CA ILE A 621 4.20 52.16 -6.28
C ILE A 621 5.16 51.40 -7.19
N TYR A 622 5.63 52.05 -8.25
CA TYR A 622 6.66 51.46 -9.11
C TYR A 622 8.04 51.51 -8.45
N GLU A 623 8.90 50.53 -8.75
CA GLU A 623 10.29 50.46 -8.26
C GLU A 623 11.08 51.74 -8.59
N ARG A 624 10.82 52.34 -9.77
CA ARG A 624 11.43 53.62 -10.17
C ARG A 624 11.07 54.79 -9.23
N GLU A 625 9.83 54.81 -8.74
CA GLU A 625 9.35 55.83 -7.81
C GLU A 625 10.00 55.63 -6.44
N TRP A 626 10.15 54.37 -6.01
CA TRP A 626 10.89 54.04 -4.79
C TRP A 626 12.38 54.46 -4.87
N ALA A 627 13.04 54.18 -5.99
CA ALA A 627 14.43 54.60 -6.21
C ALA A 627 14.59 56.12 -6.16
N ALA A 628 13.60 56.88 -6.67
CA ALA A 628 13.57 58.33 -6.57
C ALA A 628 13.35 58.82 -5.13
N ARG A 629 12.46 58.18 -4.35
CA ARG A 629 12.25 58.47 -2.92
C ARG A 629 13.54 58.28 -2.11
N LYS A 630 14.28 57.20 -2.39
CA LYS A 630 15.55 56.88 -1.71
C LYS A 630 16.70 57.84 -2.02
N SER A 631 16.76 58.34 -3.25
CA SER A 631 17.82 59.24 -3.70
C SER A 631 17.56 60.71 -3.37
N GLY A 632 16.41 61.04 -2.76
CA GLY A 632 16.03 62.41 -2.41
C GLY A 632 15.53 63.25 -3.60
N ALA A 633 15.34 62.65 -4.77
CA ALA A 633 15.02 63.35 -6.02
C ALA A 633 13.57 63.86 -6.12
N LEU A 634 12.66 63.39 -5.25
CA LEU A 634 11.24 63.77 -5.23
C LEU A 634 10.92 65.00 -4.37
N MET A 635 11.91 65.60 -3.67
CA MET A 635 11.72 66.82 -2.85
C MET A 635 12.05 68.13 -3.61
N LEU A 636 12.25 68.08 -4.94
CA LEU A 636 12.63 69.26 -5.76
C LEU A 636 11.66 69.49 -6.95
N GLY A 637 10.39 69.10 -6.82
CA GLY A 637 9.45 69.08 -7.95
C GLY A 637 8.13 69.84 -7.77
N GLU A 638 7.93 70.63 -6.72
CA GLU A 638 6.76 71.51 -6.55
C GLU A 638 7.20 72.88 -6.03
N GLU A 639 7.88 73.64 -6.88
CA GLU A 639 7.87 75.12 -6.89
C GLU A 639 8.51 75.59 -8.22
N ALA A 640 7.66 75.80 -9.23
CA ALA A 640 7.94 76.63 -10.41
C ALA A 640 6.62 77.16 -10.99
#